data_AF-A0A973F9V2-F1
#
_entry.id   AF-A0A973F9V2-F1
#
_cell.length_a   1.000
_cell.length_b   1.000
_cell.length_c   1.000
_cell.angle_alpha   90.00
_cell.angle_beta   90.00
_cell.angle_gamma   90.00
#
_symmetry.space_group_name_H-M   'P 1'
#
loop_
_entity.id
_entity.type
_entity.pdbx_description
1 polymer ?
#
loop_
_entity_poly.entity_id
_entity_poly.type
_entity_poly.pdbx_seq_one_letter_code
_entity_poly.pdbx_strand_id
1 'polypeptide(L)'
;MDIDQTYNGGLFSPQESEFTRFIEETRTTDRYLAETLFNITTYHERNGQERPISYRDMSVRHLGTLYEGLLEHKLFITKEETEVRVAKGKIEFIPLSHGGRLLLGQTLAAGVVYFGSDQSERKSSGSYFTPEDVVDYVADVSVGEKLQTLKADFLLQEKNNLDALAHSKDETERKSIANLIEENAGIFVREKILSLSVLDPAMGSGHFLVNVTNLIANFITEFLNEVSIYGETPTGTSYWRRWVVENCIFGVDLNPLAVELAKLSLWILSMAKDQPLSFMNHHLKCGNSLVGARLENVGVYPHSKTKKEIRQLSYFDRDKEFKFAVENAVAKAHLIAEKGSISLDDVSAKKAWLDEIENVLKIYKLICNVHTNLQLGSGISEDEYTSMINQKDVLALSAYESETFIHWELEFPEIMLKNHGFDIIIGNPPYANIPLEISRFVEQNYATYNSGDLYTLFIEKLIFLNKQSGYSGFVLPLSLTFSESMQSVRQELITVLNKDWKVASFDRIPDALFGGNVRTRNSILIGVPNNSGKNNLFTTPMYRWFAREREQLFSSIQYININEICKSGGGWAKIGSEKQVNVLSTLFRKKAPLSSAFSKTNKVNTLYFSSTAYNWLTVTKKMPPVYDLDGNLLEQTKYGSLQFETENDTWFGLSI
;
A
#
# COMPACT_ATOMS: atom_id res chain seq x y z
N MET A 1 38.81 1.57 -2.09
CA MET A 1 38.31 0.28 -1.57
C MET A 1 37.95 -0.54 -2.79
N ASP A 2 38.48 -1.74 -2.92
CA ASP A 2 37.94 -2.69 -3.89
C ASP A 2 36.56 -3.11 -3.35
N ILE A 3 35.51 -2.53 -3.93
CA ILE A 3 34.13 -2.92 -3.65
C ILE A 3 34.00 -4.37 -4.10
N ASP A 4 33.51 -5.25 -3.22
CA ASP A 4 33.21 -6.64 -3.58
C ASP A 4 32.18 -6.65 -4.71
N GLN A 5 32.68 -6.83 -5.94
CA GLN A 5 31.85 -6.79 -7.12
C GLN A 5 30.93 -7.99 -7.23
N THR A 6 31.14 -9.04 -6.43
CA THR A 6 30.27 -10.23 -6.43
C THR A 6 28.83 -9.87 -6.10
N TYR A 7 28.59 -8.81 -5.32
CA TYR A 7 27.24 -8.32 -4.96
C TYR A 7 26.75 -7.14 -5.81
N ASN A 8 27.40 -6.84 -6.94
CA ASN A 8 26.99 -5.70 -7.75
C ASN A 8 25.62 -5.96 -8.43
N GLY A 9 24.60 -5.25 -7.94
CA GLY A 9 23.23 -5.18 -8.47
C GLY A 9 22.70 -3.74 -8.48
N GLY A 10 23.60 -2.77 -8.65
CA GLY A 10 23.30 -1.34 -8.69
C GLY A 10 23.53 -0.59 -7.37
N LEU A 11 23.43 -1.26 -6.21
CA LEU A 11 23.66 -0.63 -4.90
C LEU A 11 25.03 0.05 -4.81
N PHE A 12 26.08 -0.65 -5.21
CA PHE A 12 27.46 -0.15 -5.14
C PHE A 12 27.93 0.51 -6.44
N SER A 13 27.00 0.88 -7.32
CA SER A 13 27.26 1.60 -8.57
C SER A 13 27.02 3.10 -8.33
N PRO A 14 28.04 3.97 -8.42
CA PRO A 14 27.90 5.42 -8.23
C PRO A 14 27.04 6.10 -9.30
N GLN A 15 26.86 5.42 -10.42
CA GLN A 15 25.98 5.88 -11.50
C GLN A 15 24.51 5.65 -11.13
N GLU A 16 24.20 4.66 -10.28
CA GLU A 16 22.84 4.19 -10.00
C GLU A 16 22.34 4.51 -8.60
N SER A 17 23.25 4.60 -7.62
CA SER A 17 22.92 4.98 -6.25
C SER A 17 23.47 6.37 -5.94
N GLU A 18 22.57 7.31 -5.68
CA GLU A 18 22.93 8.65 -5.20
C GLU A 18 23.75 8.57 -3.91
N PHE A 19 23.47 7.60 -3.04
CA PHE A 19 24.25 7.37 -1.82
C PHE A 19 25.68 6.92 -2.12
N THR A 20 25.86 6.01 -3.06
CA THR A 20 27.21 5.56 -3.46
C THR A 20 27.96 6.70 -4.13
N ARG A 21 27.30 7.48 -4.99
CA ARG A 21 27.87 8.71 -5.55
C ARG A 21 28.29 9.69 -4.47
N PHE A 22 27.42 9.94 -3.49
CA PHE A 22 27.71 10.79 -2.35
C PHE A 22 28.93 10.29 -1.57
N ILE A 23 29.05 8.98 -1.33
CA ILE A 23 30.21 8.39 -0.64
C ILE A 23 31.50 8.57 -1.46
N GLU A 24 31.43 8.43 -2.79
CA GLU A 24 32.60 8.62 -3.66
C GLU A 24 33.06 10.07 -3.77
N GLU A 25 32.10 11.00 -3.88
CA GLU A 25 32.35 12.43 -4.06
C GLU A 25 32.67 13.14 -2.75
N THR A 26 32.18 12.62 -1.62
CA THR A 26 32.40 13.22 -0.30
C THR A 26 33.70 12.71 0.33
N ARG A 27 34.37 13.59 1.08
CA ARG A 27 35.52 13.23 1.91
C ARG A 27 35.19 13.54 3.37
N THR A 28 35.39 12.57 4.24
CA THR A 28 35.33 12.73 5.69
C THR A 28 36.68 12.34 6.28
N THR A 29 36.99 12.83 7.49
CA THR A 29 38.23 12.43 8.16
C THR A 29 38.06 11.05 8.82
N ASP A 30 39.12 10.25 8.81
CA ASP A 30 39.12 8.91 9.40
C ASP A 30 38.67 8.89 10.86
N ARG A 31 38.96 9.97 11.60
CA ARG A 31 38.55 10.12 13.00
C ARG A 31 37.02 10.04 13.14
N TYR A 32 36.28 10.83 12.36
CA TYR A 32 34.82 10.85 12.45
C TYR A 32 34.19 9.58 11.87
N LEU A 33 34.79 9.03 10.80
CA LEU A 33 34.31 7.79 10.21
C LEU A 33 34.49 6.60 11.17
N ALA A 34 35.66 6.48 11.81
CA ALA A 34 35.94 5.41 12.76
C ALA A 34 35.00 5.48 13.97
N GLU A 35 34.76 6.69 14.51
CA GLU A 35 33.82 6.89 15.61
C GLU A 35 32.38 6.51 15.22
N THR A 36 31.97 6.88 14.00
CA THR A 36 30.64 6.51 13.48
C THR A 36 30.50 5.00 13.29
N LEU A 37 31.49 4.35 12.66
CA LEU A 37 31.51 2.91 12.45
C LEU A 37 31.50 2.15 13.78
N PHE A 38 32.24 2.63 14.78
CA PHE A 38 32.22 2.06 16.11
C PHE A 38 30.83 2.15 16.75
N ASN A 39 30.18 3.32 16.68
CA ASN A 39 28.85 3.54 17.27
C ASN A 39 27.72 2.75 16.58
N ILE A 40 27.86 2.40 15.30
CA ILE A 40 26.87 1.55 14.61
C ILE A 40 27.18 0.06 14.79
N THR A 41 28.40 -0.31 15.14
CA THR A 41 28.79 -1.73 15.35
C THR A 41 28.78 -2.15 16.81
N THR A 42 28.61 -1.22 17.75
CA THR A 42 28.63 -1.49 19.20
C THR A 42 27.53 -0.75 19.94
N TYR A 43 27.10 -1.28 21.08
CA TYR A 43 26.19 -0.62 22.01
C TYR A 43 26.66 -0.82 23.45
N HIS A 44 26.27 0.10 24.35
CA HIS A 44 26.56 -0.02 25.78
C HIS A 44 25.34 -0.57 26.53
N GLU A 45 25.57 -1.62 27.32
CA GLU A 45 24.59 -2.13 28.29
C GLU A 45 24.45 -1.19 29.49
N ARG A 46 23.36 -1.32 30.26
CA ARG A 46 23.12 -0.47 31.46
C ARG A 46 24.21 -0.56 32.53
N ASN A 47 25.02 -1.62 32.50
CA ASN A 47 26.18 -1.84 33.38
C ASN A 47 27.46 -1.17 32.85
N GLY A 48 27.40 -0.47 31.72
CA GLY A 48 28.54 0.16 31.05
C GLY A 48 29.38 -0.77 30.17
N GLN A 49 29.05 -2.07 30.09
CA GLN A 49 29.75 -2.99 29.20
C GLN A 49 29.42 -2.71 27.74
N GLU A 50 30.46 -2.65 26.92
CA GLU A 50 30.36 -2.52 25.48
C GLU A 50 30.15 -3.90 24.84
N ARG A 51 29.18 -3.99 23.93
CA ARG A 51 28.88 -5.21 23.19
C ARG A 51 28.75 -4.92 21.70
N PRO A 52 29.17 -5.86 20.83
CA PRO A 52 28.96 -5.73 19.39
C PRO A 52 27.48 -5.91 19.04
N ILE A 53 27.04 -5.18 18.02
CA ILE A 53 25.73 -5.33 17.39
C ILE A 53 25.82 -6.45 16.35
N SER A 54 24.99 -7.48 16.49
CA SER A 54 24.88 -8.55 15.48
C SER A 54 23.89 -8.14 14.39
N TYR A 55 24.39 -7.99 13.17
CA TYR A 55 23.56 -7.73 11.99
C TYR A 55 23.02 -9.01 11.34
N ARG A 56 23.44 -10.19 11.82
CA ARG A 56 23.04 -11.49 11.25
C ARG A 56 21.53 -11.71 11.25
N ASP A 57 20.87 -11.26 12.32
CA ASP A 57 19.44 -11.44 12.54
C ASP A 57 18.66 -10.15 12.24
N MET A 58 19.25 -9.25 11.45
CA MET A 58 18.59 -8.02 11.03
C MET A 58 17.37 -8.36 10.17
N SER A 59 16.19 -8.03 10.69
CA SER A 59 14.93 -8.19 9.99
C SER A 59 14.45 -6.88 9.39
N VAL A 60 13.50 -6.96 8.47
CA VAL A 60 12.85 -5.80 7.86
C VAL A 60 12.14 -4.92 8.89
N ARG A 61 11.70 -5.48 10.02
CA ARG A 61 11.15 -4.73 11.15
C ARG A 61 12.19 -3.77 11.76
N HIS A 62 13.45 -4.19 11.87
CA HIS A 62 14.52 -3.33 12.37
C HIS A 62 14.78 -2.16 11.39
N LEU A 63 14.77 -2.44 10.09
CA LEU A 63 14.91 -1.41 9.05
C LEU A 63 13.73 -0.43 9.01
N GLY A 64 12.50 -0.93 9.17
CA GLY A 64 11.30 -0.09 9.28
C GLY A 64 11.37 0.84 10.49
N THR A 65 11.83 0.34 11.65
CA THR A 65 12.03 1.15 12.86
C THR A 65 13.12 2.20 12.65
N LEU A 66 14.22 1.85 11.96
CA LEU A 66 15.27 2.79 11.58
C LEU A 66 14.73 3.88 10.65
N TYR A 67 13.94 3.52 9.64
CA TYR A 67 13.32 4.47 8.72
C TYR A 67 12.42 5.47 9.46
N GLU A 68 11.53 4.97 10.33
CA GLU A 68 10.67 5.83 11.14
C GLU A 68 11.44 6.75 12.08
N GLY A 69 12.56 6.26 12.64
CA GLY A 69 13.47 7.04 13.47
C GLY A 69 14.19 8.13 12.67
N LEU A 70 14.65 7.82 11.46
CA LEU A 70 15.29 8.77 10.55
C LEU A 70 14.31 9.86 10.07
N LEU A 71 13.03 9.51 9.86
CA LEU A 71 11.98 10.50 9.59
C LEU A 71 11.60 11.33 10.81
N GLU A 72 11.75 10.80 12.03
CA GLU A 72 11.51 11.57 13.26
C GLU A 72 12.55 12.64 13.50
N HIS A 73 13.80 12.28 13.21
CA HIS A 73 14.97 12.95 13.71
C HIS A 73 15.80 13.50 12.55
N LYS A 74 15.66 14.79 12.32
CA LYS A 74 16.54 15.50 11.39
C LYS A 74 17.78 16.00 12.10
N LEU A 75 18.90 15.90 11.39
CA LEU A 75 20.16 16.49 11.81
C LEU A 75 20.13 17.98 11.50
N PHE A 76 20.33 18.80 12.52
CA PHE A 76 20.47 20.24 12.40
C PHE A 76 21.84 20.66 12.91
N ILE A 77 22.38 21.73 12.32
CA ILE A 77 23.59 22.39 12.78
C ILE A 77 23.17 23.70 13.43
N THR A 78 23.51 23.89 14.69
CA THR A 78 23.29 25.15 15.40
C THR A 78 24.04 26.29 14.69
N LYS A 79 23.32 27.32 14.25
CA LYS A 79 23.94 28.51 13.63
C LYS A 79 24.47 29.51 14.67
N GLU A 80 23.94 29.43 15.88
CA GLU A 80 24.28 30.25 17.05
C GLU A 80 24.07 29.42 18.33
N GLU A 81 24.45 29.96 19.48
CA GLU A 81 24.16 29.31 20.75
C GLU A 81 22.65 29.07 20.92
N THR A 82 22.29 27.83 21.24
CA THR A 82 20.91 27.35 21.22
C THR A 82 20.59 26.67 22.55
N GLU A 83 19.54 27.13 23.25
CA GLU A 83 19.05 26.50 24.48
C GLU A 83 18.39 25.16 24.16
N VAL A 84 18.71 24.13 24.94
CA VAL A 84 18.08 22.80 24.92
C VAL A 84 17.13 22.71 26.10
N ARG A 85 15.83 22.76 25.83
CA ARG A 85 14.79 22.68 26.86
C ARG A 85 14.03 21.37 26.75
N VAL A 86 13.94 20.63 27.86
CA VAL A 86 13.11 19.42 27.93
C VAL A 86 11.78 19.76 28.59
N ALA A 87 10.69 19.72 27.81
CA ALA A 87 9.33 19.98 28.29
C ALA A 87 8.40 18.83 27.92
N LYS A 88 7.73 18.22 28.91
CA LYS A 88 6.76 17.11 28.73
C LYS A 88 7.30 15.95 27.86
N GLY A 89 8.58 15.63 27.99
CA GLY A 89 9.23 14.55 27.23
C GLY A 89 9.62 14.92 25.79
N LYS A 90 9.47 16.18 25.37
CA LYS A 90 10.00 16.70 24.10
C LYS A 90 11.21 17.59 24.34
N ILE A 91 12.18 17.51 23.45
CA ILE A 91 13.37 18.36 23.44
C ILE A 91 13.11 19.51 22.46
N GLU A 92 13.10 20.73 22.97
CA GLU A 92 12.98 21.96 22.19
C GLU A 92 14.35 22.64 22.09
N PHE A 93 14.68 23.11 20.89
CA PHE A 93 15.92 23.81 20.60
C PHE A 93 15.60 25.26 20.25
N ILE A 94 15.95 26.20 21.12
CA ILE A 94 15.57 27.61 21.01
C ILE A 94 16.84 28.44 20.76
N PRO A 95 17.04 28.96 19.54
CA PRO A 95 18.18 29.83 19.25
C PRO A 95 18.15 31.09 20.13
N LEU A 96 19.32 31.61 20.52
CA LEU A 96 19.43 32.86 21.29
C LEU A 96 18.64 34.02 20.67
N SER A 97 18.70 34.17 19.34
CA SER A 97 17.96 35.20 18.60
C SER A 97 16.44 35.10 18.73
N HIS A 98 15.93 33.90 19.07
CA HIS A 98 14.52 33.59 19.23
C HIS A 98 14.11 33.48 20.71
N GLY A 99 14.93 34.02 21.63
CA GLY A 99 14.62 34.10 23.05
C GLY A 99 15.13 32.94 23.91
N GLY A 100 16.07 32.14 23.39
CA GLY A 100 16.80 31.13 24.17
C GLY A 100 17.64 31.75 25.29
N ARG A 101 17.97 30.97 26.32
CA ARG A 101 18.79 31.40 27.46
C ARG A 101 20.10 30.61 27.56
N LEU A 102 21.16 31.32 27.96
CA LEU A 102 22.46 30.71 28.27
C LEU A 102 22.43 30.02 29.64
N LEU A 103 22.07 28.74 29.62
CA LEU A 103 22.04 27.88 30.80
C LEU A 103 23.16 26.84 30.70
N LEU A 104 24.04 26.82 31.71
CA LEU A 104 25.17 25.90 31.78
C LEU A 104 24.68 24.43 31.74
N GLY A 105 25.14 23.65 30.77
CA GLY A 105 24.73 22.25 30.58
C GLY A 105 23.40 22.06 29.82
N GLN A 106 22.74 23.14 29.41
CA GLN A 106 21.50 23.14 28.62
C GLN A 106 21.62 24.04 27.38
N THR A 107 22.83 24.24 26.87
CA THR A 107 23.09 25.04 25.66
C THR A 107 24.04 24.31 24.72
N LEU A 108 23.72 24.37 23.43
CA LEU A 108 24.58 23.90 22.35
C LEU A 108 25.30 25.10 21.75
N ALA A 109 26.63 25.00 21.64
CA ALA A 109 27.45 26.02 20.98
C ALA A 109 27.20 26.02 19.47
N ALA A 110 27.43 27.17 18.81
CA ALA A 110 27.33 27.27 17.36
C ALA A 110 28.24 26.24 16.66
N GLY A 111 27.74 25.62 15.61
CA GLY A 111 28.41 24.56 14.85
C GLY A 111 28.21 23.15 15.39
N VAL A 112 27.54 22.99 16.54
CA VAL A 112 27.19 21.67 17.09
C VAL A 112 26.01 21.07 16.33
N VAL A 113 26.16 19.79 15.95
CA VAL A 113 25.12 18.97 15.33
C VAL A 113 24.18 18.44 16.41
N TYR A 114 22.88 18.51 16.18
CA TYR A 114 21.86 17.95 17.08
C TYR A 114 20.69 17.34 16.31
N PHE A 115 19.97 16.43 16.96
CA PHE A 115 18.73 15.86 16.43
C PHE A 115 17.54 16.71 16.86
N GLY A 116 16.85 17.33 15.89
CA GLY A 116 15.56 17.97 16.11
C GLY A 116 14.43 17.02 15.77
N SER A 117 13.35 17.05 16.56
CA SER A 117 12.13 16.32 16.21
C SER A 117 11.24 17.19 15.33
N ASP A 118 11.14 16.86 14.05
CA ASP A 118 10.12 17.48 13.19
C ASP A 118 8.83 16.64 13.24
N GLN A 119 8.05 16.83 14.30
CA GLN A 119 6.73 16.18 14.40
C GLN A 119 5.76 16.63 13.31
N SER A 120 6.06 17.72 12.59
CA SER A 120 5.23 18.20 11.49
C SER A 120 5.42 17.33 10.25
N GLU A 121 6.64 16.85 9.97
CA GLU A 121 6.91 15.97 8.83
C GLU A 121 6.25 14.60 8.96
N ARG A 122 6.23 14.00 10.15
CA ARG A 122 5.49 12.74 10.37
C ARG A 122 3.98 12.85 10.13
N LYS A 123 3.40 14.00 10.46
CA LYS A 123 1.97 14.27 10.23
C LYS A 123 1.68 14.70 8.80
N SER A 124 2.62 15.37 8.13
CA SER A 124 2.47 15.81 6.75
C SER A 124 2.80 14.72 5.73
N SER A 125 3.72 13.80 6.05
CA SER A 125 4.07 12.65 5.21
C SER A 125 3.13 11.45 5.42
N GLY A 126 2.50 11.33 6.59
CA GLY A 126 1.62 10.21 6.93
C GLY A 126 2.32 8.84 7.01
N SER A 127 3.66 8.82 7.09
CA SER A 127 4.47 7.60 7.04
C SER A 127 4.45 6.87 8.39
N TYR A 128 3.57 5.87 8.52
CA TYR A 128 3.55 4.95 9.66
C TYR A 128 3.80 3.51 9.20
N PHE A 129 4.70 2.82 9.90
CA PHE A 129 4.95 1.40 9.70
C PHE A 129 3.70 0.60 10.08
N THR A 130 3.22 -0.18 9.12
CA THR A 130 2.07 -1.06 9.33
C THR A 130 2.49 -2.27 10.16
N PRO A 131 1.78 -2.61 11.26
CA PRO A 131 2.08 -3.79 12.06
C PRO A 131 2.09 -5.07 11.23
N GLU A 132 2.99 -6.00 11.57
CA GLU A 132 3.24 -7.24 10.81
C GLU A 132 1.98 -8.08 10.62
N ASP A 133 1.19 -8.28 11.68
CA ASP A 133 -0.06 -9.04 11.63
C ASP A 133 -1.15 -8.39 10.75
N VAL A 134 -1.16 -7.06 10.63
CA VAL A 134 -2.02 -6.34 9.69
C VAL A 134 -1.57 -6.57 8.26
N VAL A 135 -0.24 -6.50 8.02
CA VAL A 135 0.35 -6.76 6.70
C VAL A 135 0.08 -8.21 6.27
N ASP A 136 0.34 -9.17 7.15
CA ASP A 136 0.07 -10.60 6.95
C ASP A 136 -1.38 -10.82 6.54
N TYR A 137 -2.31 -10.28 7.32
CA TYR A 137 -3.74 -10.44 7.04
C TYR A 137 -4.11 -9.86 5.66
N VAL A 138 -3.68 -8.64 5.36
CA VAL A 138 -3.98 -8.00 4.07
C VAL A 138 -3.35 -8.76 2.90
N ALA A 139 -2.12 -9.25 3.05
CA ALA A 139 -1.43 -10.03 2.03
C ALA A 139 -2.12 -11.39 1.81
N ASP A 140 -2.55 -12.07 2.86
CA ASP A 140 -3.23 -13.37 2.79
C ASP A 140 -4.59 -13.26 2.08
N VAL A 141 -5.43 -12.28 2.46
CA VAL A 141 -6.76 -12.10 1.86
C VAL A 141 -6.75 -11.47 0.47
N SER A 142 -5.58 -11.07 -0.05
CA SER A 142 -5.43 -10.50 -1.40
C SER A 142 -4.55 -11.38 -2.29
N VAL A 143 -3.25 -11.46 -2.00
CA VAL A 143 -2.29 -12.30 -2.74
C VAL A 143 -2.55 -13.78 -2.46
N GLY A 144 -2.75 -14.16 -1.19
CA GLY A 144 -3.02 -15.54 -0.80
C GLY A 144 -4.27 -16.11 -1.50
N GLU A 145 -5.40 -15.38 -1.47
CA GLU A 145 -6.63 -15.77 -2.19
C GLU A 145 -6.37 -15.94 -3.71
N LYS A 146 -5.58 -15.06 -4.34
CA LYS A 146 -5.22 -15.19 -5.76
C LYS A 146 -4.40 -16.46 -6.02
N LEU A 147 -3.40 -16.75 -5.20
CA LEU A 147 -2.55 -17.93 -5.33
C LEU A 147 -3.36 -19.23 -5.15
N GLN A 148 -4.27 -19.26 -4.17
CA GLN A 148 -5.16 -20.40 -3.97
C GLN A 148 -6.12 -20.60 -5.14
N THR A 149 -6.62 -19.52 -5.74
CA THR A 149 -7.44 -19.59 -6.96
C THR A 149 -6.65 -20.21 -8.12
N LEU A 150 -5.41 -19.76 -8.34
CA LEU A 150 -4.54 -20.33 -9.38
C LEU A 150 -4.19 -21.80 -9.12
N LYS A 151 -3.94 -22.18 -7.86
CA LYS A 151 -3.71 -23.58 -7.44
C LYS A 151 -4.92 -24.44 -7.77
N ALA A 152 -6.12 -23.97 -7.43
CA ALA A 152 -7.36 -24.70 -7.69
C ALA A 152 -7.57 -24.93 -9.19
N ASP A 153 -7.31 -23.91 -10.02
CA ASP A 153 -7.38 -24.02 -11.48
C ASP A 153 -6.38 -25.04 -12.03
N PHE A 154 -5.14 -25.03 -11.53
CA PHE A 154 -4.11 -26.01 -11.90
C PHE A 154 -4.53 -27.44 -11.53
N LEU A 155 -4.96 -27.67 -10.29
CA LEU A 155 -5.40 -28.99 -9.83
C LEU A 155 -6.61 -29.51 -10.62
N LEU A 156 -7.50 -28.62 -11.06
CA LEU A 156 -8.62 -28.99 -11.92
C LEU A 156 -8.16 -29.45 -13.31
N GLN A 157 -7.14 -28.80 -13.87
CA GLN A 157 -6.55 -29.18 -15.16
C GLN A 157 -5.79 -30.52 -15.06
N GLU A 158 -5.06 -30.73 -13.96
CA GLU A 158 -4.26 -31.94 -13.73
C GLU A 158 -5.06 -33.12 -13.15
N LYS A 159 -6.37 -32.96 -12.92
CA LYS A 159 -7.21 -33.97 -12.28
C LYS A 159 -7.06 -35.37 -12.89
N ASN A 160 -7.08 -35.47 -14.22
CA ASN A 160 -6.97 -36.76 -14.92
C ASN A 160 -5.60 -37.41 -14.70
N ASN A 161 -4.52 -36.63 -14.67
CA ASN A 161 -3.17 -37.12 -14.46
C ASN A 161 -2.98 -37.57 -13.01
N LEU A 162 -3.51 -36.81 -12.04
CA LEU A 162 -3.50 -37.18 -10.63
C LEU A 162 -4.31 -38.46 -10.36
N ASP A 163 -5.49 -38.59 -10.98
CA ASP A 163 -6.30 -39.81 -10.90
C ASP A 163 -5.56 -41.01 -11.52
N ALA A 164 -4.94 -40.84 -12.69
CA ALA A 164 -4.16 -41.89 -13.34
C ALA A 164 -2.95 -42.33 -12.49
N LEU A 165 -2.24 -41.36 -11.88
CA LEU A 165 -1.12 -41.62 -10.97
C LEU A 165 -1.54 -42.45 -9.76
N ALA A 166 -2.69 -42.14 -9.16
CA ALA A 166 -3.21 -42.85 -7.99
C ALA A 166 -3.63 -44.29 -8.29
N HIS A 167 -4.08 -44.58 -9.52
CA HIS A 167 -4.57 -45.89 -9.92
C HIS A 167 -3.55 -46.75 -10.68
N SER A 168 -2.44 -46.18 -11.14
CA SER A 168 -1.39 -46.92 -11.84
C SER A 168 -0.71 -47.92 -10.90
N LYS A 169 -0.64 -49.18 -11.36
CA LYS A 169 0.04 -50.28 -10.67
C LYS A 169 1.44 -50.54 -11.23
N ASP A 170 1.74 -49.98 -12.41
CA ASP A 170 3.04 -50.11 -13.05
C ASP A 170 3.96 -48.97 -12.61
N GLU A 171 5.14 -49.31 -12.12
CA GLU A 171 6.08 -48.33 -11.58
C GLU A 171 6.64 -47.39 -12.66
N THR A 172 6.77 -47.86 -13.90
CA THR A 172 7.28 -47.08 -15.03
C THR A 172 6.25 -46.05 -15.50
N GLU A 173 4.99 -46.48 -15.62
CA GLU A 173 3.86 -45.61 -15.94
C GLU A 173 3.66 -44.55 -14.85
N ARG A 174 3.67 -44.97 -13.57
CA ARG A 174 3.57 -44.05 -12.43
C ARG A 174 4.67 -42.98 -12.45
N LYS A 175 5.91 -43.37 -12.71
CA LYS A 175 7.03 -42.42 -12.82
C LYS A 175 6.87 -41.46 -14.00
N SER A 176 6.37 -41.96 -15.14
CA SER A 176 6.14 -41.13 -16.33
C SER A 176 5.06 -40.07 -16.10
N ILE A 177 3.95 -40.45 -15.46
CA ILE A 177 2.87 -39.51 -15.11
C ILE A 177 3.35 -38.49 -14.08
N ALA A 178 4.10 -38.93 -13.06
CA ALA A 178 4.64 -38.01 -12.05
C ALA A 178 5.59 -36.97 -12.67
N ASN A 179 6.49 -37.38 -13.58
CA ASN A 179 7.37 -36.45 -14.28
C ASN A 179 6.58 -35.42 -15.11
N LEU A 180 5.49 -35.84 -15.77
CA LEU A 180 4.63 -34.93 -16.51
C LEU A 180 3.98 -33.89 -15.59
N ILE A 181 3.45 -34.32 -14.44
CA ILE A 181 2.85 -33.40 -13.47
C ILE A 181 3.90 -32.43 -12.91
N GLU A 182 5.12 -32.91 -12.62
CA GLU A 182 6.23 -32.05 -12.17
C GLU A 182 6.62 -31.02 -13.24
N GLU A 183 6.68 -31.40 -14.51
CA GLU A 183 6.95 -30.48 -15.62
C GLU A 183 5.85 -29.42 -15.73
N ASN A 184 4.58 -29.84 -15.69
CA ASN A 184 3.42 -28.94 -15.73
C ASN A 184 3.40 -28.00 -14.52
N ALA A 185 3.77 -28.47 -13.33
CA ALA A 185 3.90 -27.65 -12.13
C ALA A 185 5.00 -26.60 -12.29
N GLY A 186 6.15 -26.97 -12.87
CA GLY A 186 7.23 -26.04 -13.19
C GLY A 186 6.79 -24.95 -14.19
N ILE A 187 6.04 -25.32 -15.23
CA ILE A 187 5.45 -24.37 -16.18
C ILE A 187 4.44 -23.46 -15.48
N PHE A 188 3.55 -24.01 -14.65
CA PHE A 188 2.58 -23.25 -13.85
C PHE A 188 3.26 -22.20 -12.97
N VAL A 189 4.32 -22.56 -12.25
CA VAL A 189 5.07 -21.61 -11.42
C VAL A 189 5.66 -20.48 -12.28
N ARG A 190 6.33 -20.81 -13.39
CA ARG A 190 6.97 -19.81 -14.26
C ARG A 190 5.96 -18.90 -14.95
N GLU A 191 4.90 -19.46 -15.51
CA GLU A 191 3.97 -18.73 -16.38
C GLU A 191 2.77 -18.13 -15.67
N LYS A 192 2.38 -18.64 -14.50
CA LYS A 192 1.19 -18.19 -13.75
C LYS A 192 1.52 -17.51 -12.43
N ILE A 193 2.51 -18.01 -11.69
CA ILE A 193 2.86 -17.44 -10.37
C ILE A 193 3.88 -16.31 -10.53
N LEU A 194 5.00 -16.57 -11.21
CA LEU A 194 6.05 -15.56 -11.40
C LEU A 194 5.63 -14.43 -12.36
N SER A 195 4.55 -14.59 -13.11
CA SER A 195 3.98 -13.53 -13.95
C SER A 195 3.01 -12.60 -13.21
N LEU A 196 2.71 -12.86 -11.93
CA LEU A 196 1.83 -12.00 -11.13
C LEU A 196 2.50 -10.65 -10.86
N SER A 197 1.77 -9.57 -11.09
CA SER A 197 2.20 -8.21 -10.77
C SER A 197 1.57 -7.69 -9.48
N VAL A 198 2.37 -7.52 -8.42
CA VAL A 198 1.95 -6.97 -7.12
C VAL A 198 2.54 -5.59 -6.90
N LEU A 199 1.68 -4.58 -6.80
CA LEU A 199 2.08 -3.19 -6.62
C LEU A 199 1.76 -2.67 -5.22
N ASP A 200 2.72 -1.97 -4.61
CA ASP A 200 2.45 -0.98 -3.57
C ASP A 200 2.74 0.45 -4.09
N PRO A 201 1.71 1.30 -4.32
CA PRO A 201 1.88 2.63 -4.91
C PRO A 201 2.39 3.68 -3.92
N ALA A 202 2.57 3.33 -2.64
CA ALA A 202 3.15 4.19 -1.61
C ALA A 202 3.95 3.30 -0.64
N MET A 203 4.95 2.61 -1.18
CA MET A 203 5.55 1.43 -0.54
C MET A 203 6.31 1.69 0.77
N GLY A 204 6.69 2.94 1.04
CA GLY A 204 7.56 3.26 2.16
C GLY A 204 8.83 2.43 2.13
N SER A 205 9.21 1.85 3.27
CA SER A 205 10.38 0.97 3.38
C SER A 205 10.15 -0.44 2.79
N GLY A 206 9.05 -0.69 2.06
CA GLY A 206 8.78 -1.97 1.39
C GLY A 206 8.23 -3.07 2.29
N HIS A 207 7.60 -2.75 3.43
CA HIS A 207 7.14 -3.77 4.39
C HIS A 207 6.11 -4.75 3.80
N PHE A 208 5.12 -4.25 3.06
CA PHE A 208 4.17 -5.09 2.32
C PHE A 208 4.86 -5.94 1.26
N LEU A 209 5.80 -5.36 0.51
CA LEU A 209 6.51 -6.03 -0.58
C LEU A 209 7.35 -7.22 -0.06
N VAL A 210 8.05 -7.03 1.06
CA VAL A 210 8.81 -8.09 1.74
C VAL A 210 7.89 -9.23 2.19
N ASN A 211 6.76 -8.89 2.79
CA ASN A 211 5.81 -9.88 3.29
C ASN A 211 5.21 -10.72 2.15
N VAL A 212 4.75 -10.04 1.09
CA VAL A 212 4.26 -10.71 -0.12
C VAL A 212 5.32 -11.57 -0.78
N THR A 213 6.57 -11.12 -0.81
CA THR A 213 7.67 -11.92 -1.36
C THR A 213 7.79 -13.25 -0.61
N ASN A 214 7.74 -13.21 0.72
CA ASN A 214 7.74 -14.43 1.53
C ASN A 214 6.51 -15.30 1.26
N LEU A 215 5.32 -14.70 1.22
CA LEU A 215 4.07 -15.41 0.99
C LEU A 215 4.08 -16.16 -0.34
N ILE A 216 4.48 -15.50 -1.45
CA ILE A 216 4.55 -16.14 -2.77
C ILE A 216 5.64 -17.22 -2.79
N ALA A 217 6.84 -16.94 -2.26
CA ALA A 217 7.95 -17.90 -2.26
C ALA A 217 7.65 -19.16 -1.41
N ASN A 218 7.00 -18.97 -0.25
CA ASN A 218 6.53 -20.07 0.58
C ASN A 218 5.47 -20.89 -0.15
N PHE A 219 4.48 -20.22 -0.76
CA PHE A 219 3.46 -20.90 -1.56
C PHE A 219 4.07 -21.73 -2.69
N ILE A 220 5.03 -21.19 -3.45
CA ILE A 220 5.71 -21.96 -4.52
C ILE A 220 6.40 -23.19 -3.93
N THR A 221 7.12 -23.01 -2.82
CA THR A 221 7.84 -24.09 -2.15
C THR A 221 6.90 -25.18 -1.67
N GLU A 222 5.81 -24.81 -0.98
CA GLU A 222 4.78 -25.73 -0.48
C GLU A 222 4.08 -26.44 -1.63
N PHE A 223 3.66 -25.72 -2.66
CA PHE A 223 3.03 -26.27 -3.85
C PHE A 223 3.94 -27.29 -4.56
N LEU A 224 5.21 -26.93 -4.78
CA LEU A 224 6.15 -27.85 -5.42
C LEU A 224 6.44 -29.05 -4.53
N ASN A 225 6.51 -28.91 -3.19
CA ASN A 225 6.67 -30.06 -2.29
C ASN A 225 5.45 -30.99 -2.28
N GLU A 226 4.24 -30.44 -2.42
CA GLU A 226 3.02 -31.23 -2.54
C GLU A 226 2.98 -32.04 -3.86
N VAL A 227 3.54 -31.48 -4.93
CA VAL A 227 3.45 -32.05 -6.28
C VAL A 227 4.70 -32.82 -6.71
N SER A 228 5.87 -32.53 -6.13
CA SER A 228 7.14 -33.21 -6.44
C SER A 228 7.15 -34.59 -5.80
N ILE A 229 6.99 -35.62 -6.63
CA ILE A 229 6.92 -37.02 -6.22
C ILE A 229 8.30 -37.68 -6.33
N TYR A 230 9.18 -37.18 -7.22
CA TYR A 230 10.50 -37.77 -7.52
C TYR A 230 11.64 -36.75 -7.76
N GLY A 231 11.39 -35.43 -7.77
CA GLY A 231 12.30 -34.42 -8.35
C GLY A 231 13.50 -33.88 -7.52
N GLU A 232 14.46 -33.31 -8.27
CA GLU A 232 15.65 -32.53 -7.84
C GLU A 232 15.39 -31.00 -7.79
N THR A 233 14.14 -30.57 -8.01
CA THR A 233 13.76 -29.15 -8.08
C THR A 233 14.12 -28.41 -6.78
N PRO A 234 14.68 -27.19 -6.84
CA PRO A 234 14.98 -26.44 -5.63
C PRO A 234 13.73 -26.18 -4.79
N THR A 235 13.65 -26.81 -3.62
CA THR A 235 12.58 -26.63 -2.64
C THR A 235 12.95 -25.62 -1.55
N GLY A 236 14.10 -24.95 -1.70
CA GLY A 236 14.51 -23.90 -0.76
C GLY A 236 13.76 -22.60 -1.03
N THR A 237 13.06 -22.08 -0.02
CA THR A 237 12.38 -20.77 -0.08
C THR A 237 13.31 -19.65 -0.55
N SER A 238 14.59 -19.67 -0.15
CA SER A 238 15.57 -18.65 -0.53
C SER A 238 15.77 -18.54 -2.04
N TYR A 239 15.70 -19.67 -2.76
CA TYR A 239 15.80 -19.68 -4.23
C TYR A 239 14.61 -18.95 -4.87
N TRP A 240 13.40 -19.26 -4.41
CA TRP A 240 12.17 -18.67 -4.96
C TRP A 240 11.98 -17.21 -4.60
N ARG A 241 12.42 -16.78 -3.41
CA ARG A 241 12.41 -15.35 -3.04
C ARG A 241 13.09 -14.48 -4.09
N ARG A 242 14.22 -14.93 -4.63
CA ARG A 242 14.97 -14.21 -5.66
C ARG A 242 14.13 -13.99 -6.92
N TRP A 243 13.51 -15.06 -7.43
CA TRP A 243 12.65 -15.00 -8.60
C TRP A 243 11.41 -14.13 -8.36
N VAL A 244 10.79 -14.22 -7.18
CA VAL A 244 9.62 -13.43 -6.82
C VAL A 244 9.98 -11.93 -6.76
N VAL A 245 11.09 -11.56 -6.13
CA VAL A 245 11.55 -10.16 -6.09
C VAL A 245 11.79 -9.61 -7.50
N GLU A 246 12.41 -10.40 -8.37
CA GLU A 246 12.76 -9.96 -9.73
C GLU A 246 11.57 -9.86 -10.68
N ASN A 247 10.48 -10.60 -10.43
CA ASN A 247 9.38 -10.70 -11.41
C ASN A 247 8.05 -10.15 -10.91
N CYS A 248 7.76 -10.27 -9.61
CA CYS A 248 6.41 -10.05 -9.10
C CYS A 248 6.22 -8.73 -8.34
N ILE A 249 7.29 -8.15 -7.84
CA ILE A 249 7.22 -7.10 -6.81
C ILE A 249 7.48 -5.73 -7.42
N PHE A 250 6.47 -4.86 -7.35
CA PHE A 250 6.48 -3.51 -7.90
C PHE A 250 6.17 -2.49 -6.80
N GLY A 251 6.78 -1.32 -6.89
CA GLY A 251 6.57 -0.29 -5.88
C GLY A 251 6.91 1.10 -6.36
N VAL A 252 6.18 2.08 -5.84
CA VAL A 252 6.48 3.50 -6.06
C VAL A 252 6.44 4.23 -4.73
N ASP A 253 7.41 5.13 -4.52
CA ASP A 253 7.40 6.06 -3.39
C ASP A 253 7.95 7.42 -3.82
N LEU A 254 7.43 8.49 -3.22
CA LEU A 254 7.90 9.85 -3.47
C LEU A 254 9.27 10.11 -2.83
N ASN A 255 9.56 9.47 -1.70
CA ASN A 255 10.79 9.67 -0.95
C ASN A 255 11.90 8.73 -1.48
N PRO A 256 13.00 9.26 -2.04
CA PRO A 256 14.09 8.43 -2.56
C PRO A 256 14.71 7.53 -1.49
N LEU A 257 14.78 7.98 -0.23
CA LEU A 257 15.27 7.14 0.88
C LEU A 257 14.37 5.93 1.12
N ALA A 258 13.05 6.08 0.98
CA ALA A 258 12.10 4.98 1.15
C ALA A 258 12.33 3.90 0.09
N VAL A 259 12.50 4.33 -1.18
CA VAL A 259 12.79 3.45 -2.32
C VAL A 259 14.08 2.66 -2.08
N GLU A 260 15.15 3.32 -1.64
CA GLU A 260 16.43 2.65 -1.38
C GLU A 260 16.35 1.70 -0.18
N LEU A 261 15.59 2.02 0.86
CA LEU A 261 15.35 1.11 1.99
C LEU A 261 14.47 -0.09 1.61
N ALA A 262 13.50 0.10 0.71
CA ALA A 262 12.73 -1.00 0.14
C ALA A 262 13.63 -1.95 -0.66
N LYS A 263 14.51 -1.41 -1.52
CA LYS A 263 15.52 -2.19 -2.25
C LYS A 263 16.42 -2.98 -1.29
N LEU A 264 16.97 -2.32 -0.26
CA LEU A 264 17.81 -2.97 0.75
C LEU A 264 17.07 -4.10 1.48
N SER A 265 15.82 -3.88 1.86
CA SER A 265 15.00 -4.88 2.56
C SER A 265 14.75 -6.11 1.70
N LEU A 266 14.45 -5.93 0.41
CA LEU A 266 14.26 -7.03 -0.53
C LEU A 266 15.58 -7.75 -0.87
N TRP A 267 16.70 -7.01 -0.96
CA TRP A 267 18.02 -7.62 -1.14
C TRP A 267 18.44 -8.49 0.04
N ILE A 268 18.28 -8.02 1.28
CA ILE A 268 18.56 -8.82 2.48
C ILE A 268 17.70 -10.08 2.49
N LEU A 269 16.43 -9.95 2.08
CA LEU A 269 15.49 -11.07 2.03
C LEU A 269 15.85 -12.13 0.97
N SER A 270 16.35 -11.70 -0.19
CA SER A 270 16.64 -12.52 -1.37
C SER A 270 18.14 -12.86 -1.55
N MET A 271 18.99 -12.43 -0.63
CA MET A 271 20.44 -12.62 -0.70
C MET A 271 20.78 -14.11 -0.74
N ALA A 272 21.60 -14.49 -1.72
CA ALA A 272 22.19 -15.81 -1.83
C ALA A 272 23.71 -15.69 -1.81
N LYS A 273 24.36 -16.68 -1.21
CA LYS A 273 25.82 -16.72 -1.13
C LYS A 273 26.41 -16.82 -2.55
N ASP A 274 27.46 -16.03 -2.81
CA ASP A 274 28.22 -16.04 -4.07
C ASP A 274 27.40 -15.70 -5.34
N GLN A 275 26.24 -15.05 -5.17
CA GLN A 275 25.40 -14.55 -6.26
C GLN A 275 25.25 -13.02 -6.16
N PRO A 276 25.07 -12.31 -7.30
CA PRO A 276 24.87 -10.87 -7.29
C PRO A 276 23.56 -10.50 -6.60
N LEU A 277 23.38 -9.22 -6.31
CA LEU A 277 22.09 -8.70 -5.85
C LEU A 277 21.06 -8.71 -6.99
N SER A 278 19.79 -8.98 -6.67
CA SER A 278 18.71 -9.02 -7.66
C SER A 278 18.50 -7.66 -8.33
N PHE A 279 18.26 -7.65 -9.64
CA PHE A 279 18.03 -6.43 -10.40
C PHE A 279 16.57 -5.94 -10.23
N MET A 280 16.38 -4.79 -9.54
CA MET A 280 15.05 -4.26 -9.17
C MET A 280 14.73 -2.85 -9.70
N ASN A 281 15.67 -2.18 -10.39
CA ASN A 281 15.53 -0.76 -10.78
C ASN A 281 14.36 -0.48 -11.74
N HIS A 282 13.89 -1.50 -12.46
CA HIS A 282 12.75 -1.38 -13.37
C HIS A 282 11.40 -1.53 -12.66
N HIS A 283 11.35 -2.12 -11.45
CA HIS A 283 10.11 -2.37 -10.71
C HIS A 283 9.87 -1.40 -9.55
N LEU A 284 10.94 -0.89 -8.94
CA LEU A 284 10.85 0.09 -7.85
C LEU A 284 11.21 1.49 -8.37
N LYS A 285 10.24 2.40 -8.39
CA LYS A 285 10.39 3.76 -8.92
C LYS A 285 10.30 4.82 -7.83
N CYS A 286 11.11 5.86 -7.97
CA CYS A 286 11.01 7.08 -7.16
C CYS A 286 10.15 8.10 -7.90
N GLY A 287 9.09 8.60 -7.26
CA GLY A 287 8.23 9.64 -7.83
C GLY A 287 6.85 9.71 -7.19
N ASN A 288 6.08 10.71 -7.63
CA ASN A 288 4.73 10.97 -7.17
C ASN A 288 3.72 10.09 -7.93
N SER A 289 3.30 9.00 -7.29
CA SER A 289 2.25 8.09 -7.79
C SER A 289 0.95 8.78 -8.23
N LEU A 290 0.66 9.96 -7.67
CA LEU A 290 -0.56 10.71 -7.92
C LEU A 290 -0.42 11.74 -9.06
N VAL A 291 0.79 12.07 -9.52
CA VAL A 291 1.00 13.13 -10.52
C VAL A 291 1.66 12.55 -11.77
N GLY A 292 0.95 12.67 -12.89
CA GLY A 292 1.42 12.21 -14.19
C GLY A 292 0.27 12.15 -15.21
N ALA A 293 0.58 12.47 -16.46
CA ALA A 293 -0.38 12.40 -17.57
C ALA A 293 -0.94 11.00 -17.79
N ARG A 294 -2.21 10.94 -18.22
CA ARG A 294 -2.81 9.77 -18.88
C ARG A 294 -2.62 9.91 -20.38
N LEU A 295 -2.15 8.87 -21.06
CA LEU A 295 -1.81 8.92 -22.50
C LEU A 295 -3.01 9.32 -23.36
N GLU A 296 -4.22 8.90 -22.98
CA GLU A 296 -5.48 9.27 -23.66
C GLU A 296 -5.75 10.78 -23.70
N ASN A 297 -5.22 11.53 -22.73
CA ASN A 297 -5.43 12.98 -22.60
C ASN A 297 -4.34 13.81 -23.29
N VAL A 298 -3.20 13.20 -23.60
CA VAL A 298 -2.05 13.88 -24.22
C VAL A 298 -2.35 14.29 -25.67
N GLY A 299 -1.79 15.42 -26.07
CA GLY A 299 -2.05 16.05 -27.38
C GLY A 299 -3.39 16.80 -27.47
N VAL A 300 -4.11 16.94 -26.36
CA VAL A 300 -5.21 17.90 -26.23
C VAL A 300 -4.82 18.96 -25.19
N TYR A 301 -4.95 20.24 -25.55
CA TYR A 301 -4.66 21.34 -24.64
C TYR A 301 -5.74 21.41 -23.53
N PRO A 302 -5.40 21.21 -22.23
CA PRO A 302 -6.37 21.08 -21.15
C PRO A 302 -7.26 22.31 -20.93
N HIS A 303 -6.80 23.51 -21.30
CA HIS A 303 -7.49 24.77 -21.04
C HIS A 303 -8.21 25.34 -22.29
N SER A 304 -8.34 24.56 -23.36
CA SER A 304 -8.99 25.01 -24.59
C SER A 304 -10.48 25.33 -24.33
N LYS A 305 -10.95 26.50 -24.78
CA LYS A 305 -12.35 26.95 -24.60
C LYS A 305 -13.32 26.28 -25.58
N THR A 306 -12.80 25.60 -26.59
CA THR A 306 -13.59 24.96 -27.64
C THR A 306 -14.11 23.62 -27.13
N LYS A 307 -15.45 23.43 -27.11
CA LYS A 307 -16.05 22.15 -26.70
C LYS A 307 -15.51 21.02 -27.58
N LYS A 308 -14.90 20.01 -26.95
CA LYS A 308 -14.31 18.82 -27.58
C LYS A 308 -15.34 18.10 -28.47
N GLU A 309 -15.00 17.86 -29.74
CA GLU A 309 -15.45 16.62 -30.38
C GLU A 309 -14.67 15.46 -29.74
N ILE A 310 -15.38 14.39 -29.36
CA ILE A 310 -14.76 13.15 -28.89
C ILE A 310 -13.93 12.60 -30.05
N ARG A 311 -12.61 12.80 -30.01
CA ARG A 311 -11.70 12.17 -30.96
C ARG A 311 -11.74 10.67 -30.71
N GLN A 312 -12.03 9.86 -31.74
CA GLN A 312 -12.06 8.39 -31.63
C GLN A 312 -10.70 7.77 -31.25
N LEU A 313 -9.59 8.49 -31.46
CA LEU A 313 -8.21 8.04 -31.20
C LEU A 313 -7.40 9.17 -30.57
N SER A 314 -6.61 8.86 -29.53
CA SER A 314 -5.68 9.77 -28.83
C SER A 314 -4.53 10.22 -29.75
N TYR A 315 -3.68 11.13 -29.26
CA TYR A 315 -2.47 11.55 -30.00
C TYR A 315 -1.53 10.37 -30.25
N PHE A 316 -1.25 9.59 -29.20
CA PHE A 316 -0.35 8.45 -29.26
C PHE A 316 -0.90 7.28 -30.09
N ASP A 317 -2.23 7.11 -30.15
CA ASP A 317 -2.84 6.10 -31.02
C ASP A 317 -2.56 6.31 -32.51
N ARG A 318 -2.28 7.55 -32.90
CA ARG A 318 -1.97 7.94 -34.29
C ARG A 318 -0.47 7.93 -34.58
N ASP A 319 0.35 7.98 -33.56
CA ASP A 319 1.81 7.97 -33.68
C ASP A 319 2.31 6.53 -33.85
N LYS A 320 2.75 6.19 -35.07
CA LYS A 320 3.32 4.87 -35.37
C LYS A 320 4.66 4.64 -34.68
N GLU A 321 5.46 5.69 -34.51
CA GLU A 321 6.75 5.61 -33.82
C GLU A 321 6.53 5.29 -32.35
N PHE A 322 5.48 5.86 -31.75
CA PHE A 322 5.11 5.56 -30.37
C PHE A 322 4.76 4.09 -30.18
N LYS A 323 3.94 3.52 -31.09
CA LYS A 323 3.58 2.09 -31.02
C LYS A 323 4.81 1.19 -31.12
N PHE A 324 5.72 1.49 -32.04
CA PHE A 324 6.97 0.74 -32.18
C PHE A 324 7.87 0.88 -30.94
N ALA A 325 7.94 2.09 -30.36
CA ALA A 325 8.68 2.34 -29.14
C ALA A 325 8.15 1.53 -27.95
N VAL A 326 6.82 1.49 -27.77
CA VAL A 326 6.15 0.68 -26.74
C VAL A 326 6.37 -0.82 -26.99
N GLU A 327 6.22 -1.30 -28.23
CA GLU A 327 6.46 -2.72 -28.56
C GLU A 327 7.89 -3.15 -28.26
N ASN A 328 8.87 -2.31 -28.59
CA ASN A 328 10.27 -2.55 -28.25
C ASN A 328 10.47 -2.56 -26.72
N ALA A 329 9.93 -1.57 -26.02
CA ALA A 329 10.04 -1.49 -24.57
C ALA A 329 9.48 -2.74 -23.88
N VAL A 330 8.29 -3.18 -24.30
CA VAL A 330 7.64 -4.41 -23.78
C VAL A 330 8.47 -5.65 -24.10
N ALA A 331 9.00 -5.78 -25.32
CA ALA A 331 9.84 -6.92 -25.68
C ALA A 331 11.11 -7.00 -24.82
N LYS A 332 11.75 -5.86 -24.54
CA LYS A 332 12.92 -5.79 -23.66
C LYS A 332 12.56 -6.08 -22.20
N ALA A 333 11.41 -5.60 -21.71
CA ALA A 333 10.92 -5.93 -20.37
C ALA A 333 10.72 -7.45 -20.20
N HIS A 334 10.20 -8.14 -21.22
CA HIS A 334 10.10 -9.60 -21.20
C HIS A 334 11.47 -10.29 -21.11
N LEU A 335 12.49 -9.80 -21.85
CA LEU A 335 13.86 -10.33 -21.72
C LEU A 335 14.43 -10.16 -20.32
N ILE A 336 14.13 -9.04 -19.64
CA ILE A 336 14.56 -8.79 -18.26
C ILE A 336 13.91 -9.79 -17.30
N ALA A 337 12.62 -10.10 -17.48
CA ALA A 337 11.88 -11.04 -16.64
C ALA A 337 12.32 -12.51 -16.85
N GLU A 338 12.51 -12.94 -18.10
CA GLU A 338 12.91 -14.32 -18.42
C GLU A 338 14.34 -14.65 -17.98
N LYS A 339 15.22 -13.65 -17.98
CA LYS A 339 16.62 -13.84 -17.58
C LYS A 339 16.73 -13.74 -16.05
N GLY A 340 17.35 -14.71 -15.39
CA GLY A 340 17.66 -14.59 -13.95
C GLY A 340 18.91 -13.74 -13.71
N SER A 341 19.09 -13.21 -12.50
CA SER A 341 20.32 -12.49 -12.11
C SER A 341 21.34 -13.45 -11.48
N ILE A 342 21.84 -14.45 -12.22
CA ILE A 342 22.72 -15.50 -11.63
C ILE A 342 24.19 -15.05 -11.64
N SER A 343 24.59 -14.29 -12.65
CA SER A 343 25.94 -13.75 -12.83
C SER A 343 25.93 -12.22 -13.02
N LEU A 344 27.10 -11.59 -12.91
CA LEU A 344 27.27 -10.16 -13.17
C LEU A 344 27.00 -9.77 -14.62
N ASP A 345 27.27 -10.67 -15.57
CA ASP A 345 26.95 -10.48 -16.98
C ASP A 345 25.44 -10.46 -17.20
N ASP A 346 24.68 -11.23 -16.41
CA ASP A 346 23.21 -11.20 -16.47
C ASP A 346 22.67 -9.86 -15.99
N VAL A 347 23.17 -9.36 -14.85
CA VAL A 347 22.81 -8.04 -14.32
C VAL A 347 23.16 -6.94 -15.32
N SER A 348 24.35 -7.00 -15.92
CA SER A 348 24.81 -6.03 -16.92
C SER A 348 23.93 -6.05 -18.18
N ALA A 349 23.53 -7.23 -18.66
CA ALA A 349 22.62 -7.35 -19.79
C ALA A 349 21.22 -6.77 -19.48
N LYS A 350 20.67 -7.07 -18.30
CA LYS A 350 19.40 -6.50 -17.85
C LYS A 350 19.45 -4.98 -17.79
N LYS A 351 20.55 -4.42 -17.27
CA LYS A 351 20.77 -2.98 -17.24
C LYS A 351 20.79 -2.39 -18.66
N ALA A 352 21.53 -2.98 -19.58
CA ALA A 352 21.57 -2.50 -20.97
C ALA A 352 20.18 -2.48 -21.61
N TRP A 353 19.36 -3.50 -21.37
CA TRP A 353 17.96 -3.51 -21.84
C TRP A 353 17.10 -2.44 -21.18
N LEU A 354 17.28 -2.17 -19.88
CA LEU A 354 16.59 -1.07 -19.20
C LEU A 354 16.99 0.29 -19.78
N ASP A 355 18.28 0.53 -20.01
CA ASP A 355 18.78 1.76 -20.61
C ASP A 355 18.19 1.95 -22.03
N GLU A 356 18.05 0.88 -22.81
CA GLU A 356 17.37 0.92 -24.11
C GLU A 356 15.89 1.30 -23.98
N ILE A 357 15.16 0.72 -23.01
CA ILE A 357 13.76 1.06 -22.72
C ILE A 357 13.63 2.56 -22.41
N GLU A 358 14.46 3.05 -21.48
CA GLU A 358 14.43 4.45 -21.04
C GLU A 358 14.73 5.40 -22.20
N ASN A 359 15.73 5.09 -23.02
CA ASN A 359 16.09 5.91 -24.18
C ASN A 359 14.97 5.97 -25.23
N VAL A 360 14.36 4.83 -25.54
CA VAL A 360 13.28 4.74 -26.55
C VAL A 360 12.01 5.44 -26.07
N LEU A 361 11.72 5.42 -24.76
CA LEU A 361 10.54 6.08 -24.19
C LEU A 361 10.78 7.55 -23.78
N LYS A 362 12.04 8.01 -23.71
CA LYS A 362 12.41 9.34 -23.19
C LYS A 362 11.62 10.48 -23.80
N ILE A 363 11.51 10.52 -25.13
CA ILE A 363 10.82 11.61 -25.83
C ILE A 363 9.32 11.66 -25.47
N TYR A 364 8.70 10.51 -25.25
CA TYR A 364 7.29 10.40 -24.87
C TYR A 364 7.06 10.76 -23.41
N LYS A 365 8.00 10.41 -22.52
CA LYS A 365 8.01 10.90 -21.14
C LYS A 365 8.14 12.42 -21.10
N LEU A 366 9.01 13.01 -21.90
CA LEU A 366 9.16 14.46 -22.00
C LEU A 366 7.87 15.16 -22.50
N ILE A 367 7.18 14.59 -23.49
CA ILE A 367 5.86 15.07 -23.94
C ILE A 367 4.83 15.03 -22.79
N CYS A 368 4.81 13.94 -22.03
CA CYS A 368 3.91 13.79 -20.88
C CYS A 368 4.28 14.75 -19.74
N ASN A 369 5.56 15.04 -19.54
CA ASN A 369 6.05 16.04 -18.58
C ASN A 369 5.54 17.44 -18.93
N VAL A 370 5.59 17.84 -20.20
CA VAL A 370 5.03 19.12 -20.67
C VAL A 370 3.53 19.18 -20.40
N HIS A 371 2.78 18.12 -20.73
CA HIS A 371 1.34 18.05 -20.47
C HIS A 371 1.01 18.15 -18.97
N THR A 372 1.79 17.48 -18.13
CA THR A 372 1.58 17.45 -16.67
C THR A 372 1.90 18.81 -16.04
N ASN A 373 3.01 19.45 -16.45
CA ASN A 373 3.36 20.81 -16.04
C ASN A 373 2.26 21.82 -16.41
N LEU A 374 1.67 21.69 -17.60
CA LEU A 374 0.54 22.51 -18.03
C LEU A 374 -0.65 22.37 -17.09
N GLN A 375 -0.99 21.14 -16.67
CA GLN A 375 -2.07 20.90 -15.72
C GLN A 375 -1.75 21.41 -14.31
N LEU A 376 -0.49 21.40 -13.90
CA LEU A 376 0.00 22.01 -12.66
C LEU A 376 -0.01 23.55 -12.71
N GLY A 377 -0.13 24.13 -13.90
CA GLY A 377 -0.35 25.56 -14.11
C GLY A 377 0.81 26.31 -14.76
N SER A 378 1.73 25.61 -15.44
CA SER A 378 2.72 26.28 -16.29
C SER A 378 2.01 27.15 -17.35
N GLY A 379 2.51 28.36 -17.60
CA GLY A 379 1.90 29.35 -18.49
C GLY A 379 2.05 29.08 -20.00
N ILE A 380 2.19 27.81 -20.40
CA ILE A 380 2.38 27.40 -21.80
C ILE A 380 1.10 27.69 -22.59
N SER A 381 1.21 28.41 -23.70
CA SER A 381 0.08 28.68 -24.59
C SER A 381 -0.32 27.45 -25.43
N GLU A 382 -1.53 27.47 -26.00
CA GLU A 382 -2.03 26.37 -26.85
C GLU A 382 -1.16 26.17 -28.10
N ASP A 383 -0.65 27.25 -28.68
CA ASP A 383 0.24 27.21 -29.85
C ASP A 383 1.61 26.63 -29.51
N GLU A 384 2.21 27.06 -28.39
CA GLU A 384 3.50 26.52 -27.91
C GLU A 384 3.38 25.02 -27.61
N TYR A 385 2.35 24.62 -26.86
CA TYR A 385 2.09 23.21 -26.54
C TYR A 385 1.93 22.36 -27.80
N THR A 386 1.12 22.83 -28.76
CA THR A 386 0.88 22.13 -30.02
C THR A 386 2.15 22.03 -30.87
N SER A 387 2.95 23.10 -30.91
CA SER A 387 4.22 23.13 -31.64
C SER A 387 5.22 22.13 -31.05
N MET A 388 5.43 22.14 -29.73
CA MET A 388 6.36 21.25 -29.04
C MET A 388 6.03 19.78 -29.26
N ILE A 389 4.74 19.42 -29.17
CA ILE A 389 4.30 18.03 -29.34
C ILE A 389 4.38 17.58 -30.78
N ASN A 390 3.95 18.40 -31.75
CA ASN A 390 3.96 18.00 -33.15
C ASN A 390 5.37 17.92 -33.73
N GLN A 391 6.28 18.79 -33.30
CA GLN A 391 7.66 18.81 -33.77
C GLN A 391 8.57 17.85 -32.98
N LYS A 392 8.10 17.36 -31.82
CA LYS A 392 8.90 16.56 -30.88
C LYS A 392 10.25 17.22 -30.57
N ASP A 393 10.26 18.54 -30.40
CA ASP A 393 11.47 19.32 -30.14
C ASP A 393 12.06 18.98 -28.76
N VAL A 394 13.07 18.12 -28.74
CA VAL A 394 13.69 17.62 -27.50
C VAL A 394 14.23 18.76 -26.63
N LEU A 395 14.78 19.82 -27.21
CA LEU A 395 15.34 20.93 -26.44
C LEU A 395 14.22 21.70 -25.73
N ALA A 396 13.13 21.99 -26.43
CA ALA A 396 11.97 22.64 -25.84
C ALA A 396 11.31 21.76 -24.77
N LEU A 397 11.14 20.47 -25.05
CA LEU A 397 10.51 19.52 -24.12
C LEU A 397 11.34 19.33 -22.83
N SER A 398 12.68 19.31 -22.94
CA SER A 398 13.59 19.11 -21.80
C SER A 398 13.52 20.25 -20.77
N ALA A 399 13.05 21.44 -21.16
CA ALA A 399 12.84 22.55 -20.22
C ALA A 399 11.77 22.26 -19.14
N TYR A 400 10.97 21.21 -19.34
CA TYR A 400 9.90 20.78 -18.44
C TYR A 400 10.16 19.40 -17.83
N GLU A 401 11.40 18.89 -17.93
CA GLU A 401 11.78 17.60 -17.37
C GLU A 401 11.53 17.55 -15.86
N SER A 402 10.89 16.49 -15.41
CA SER A 402 10.64 16.21 -14.00
C SER A 402 10.85 14.73 -13.77
N GLU A 403 11.73 14.40 -12.82
CA GLU A 403 11.97 13.02 -12.38
C GLU A 403 10.93 12.57 -11.34
N THR A 404 10.07 13.48 -10.88
CA THR A 404 9.05 13.17 -9.86
C THR A 404 7.71 12.74 -10.44
N PHE A 405 7.47 12.89 -11.74
CA PHE A 405 6.18 12.50 -12.33
C PHE A 405 6.17 11.03 -12.71
N ILE A 406 5.10 10.34 -12.35
CA ILE A 406 4.90 8.92 -12.68
C ILE A 406 3.85 8.83 -13.78
N HIS A 407 4.32 8.72 -15.02
CA HIS A 407 3.51 8.40 -16.18
C HIS A 407 3.30 6.89 -16.23
N TRP A 408 2.40 6.36 -15.41
CA TRP A 408 2.20 4.91 -15.18
C TRP A 408 2.24 4.05 -16.46
N GLU A 409 1.59 4.49 -17.54
CA GLU A 409 1.55 3.78 -18.82
C GLU A 409 2.91 3.70 -19.55
N LEU A 410 3.83 4.63 -19.27
CA LEU A 410 5.20 4.65 -19.79
C LEU A 410 6.23 4.11 -18.79
N GLU A 411 5.94 4.13 -17.49
CA GLU A 411 6.80 3.52 -16.46
C GLU A 411 6.68 1.99 -16.46
N PHE A 412 5.47 1.47 -16.71
CA PHE A 412 5.18 0.02 -16.75
C PHE A 412 4.37 -0.34 -18.00
N PRO A 413 4.91 -0.15 -19.22
CA PRO A 413 4.16 -0.35 -20.47
C PRO A 413 3.65 -1.79 -20.65
N GLU A 414 4.42 -2.80 -20.23
CA GLU A 414 4.05 -4.21 -20.25
C GLU A 414 2.87 -4.53 -19.34
N ILE A 415 2.70 -3.80 -18.25
CA ILE A 415 1.59 -3.98 -17.31
C ILE A 415 0.38 -3.17 -17.76
N MET A 416 0.57 -1.87 -18.02
CA MET A 416 -0.53 -0.95 -18.26
C MET A 416 -1.09 -1.06 -19.68
N LEU A 417 -0.25 -1.20 -20.71
CA LEU A 417 -0.67 -1.17 -22.11
C LEU A 417 -0.97 -2.56 -22.68
N LYS A 418 -0.30 -3.62 -22.19
CA LYS A 418 -0.57 -5.00 -22.63
C LYS A 418 -1.51 -5.76 -21.68
N ASN A 419 -1.26 -5.68 -20.37
CA ASN A 419 -2.01 -6.45 -19.38
C ASN A 419 -3.20 -5.69 -18.77
N HIS A 420 -3.39 -4.43 -19.14
CA HIS A 420 -4.47 -3.55 -18.67
C HIS A 420 -4.51 -3.38 -17.15
N GLY A 421 -3.34 -3.29 -16.52
CA GLY A 421 -3.17 -3.00 -15.10
C GLY A 421 -2.46 -4.10 -14.31
N PHE A 422 -2.34 -3.90 -13.00
CA PHE A 422 -1.71 -4.82 -12.05
C PHE A 422 -2.68 -5.91 -11.59
N ASP A 423 -2.15 -7.12 -11.36
CA ASP A 423 -2.92 -8.25 -10.83
C ASP A 423 -3.35 -8.00 -9.40
N ILE A 424 -2.45 -7.46 -8.57
CA ILE A 424 -2.72 -7.15 -7.17
C ILE A 424 -2.21 -5.75 -6.82
N ILE A 425 -3.00 -4.96 -6.09
CA ILE A 425 -2.56 -3.70 -5.48
C ILE A 425 -2.76 -3.75 -3.98
N ILE A 426 -1.70 -3.54 -3.20
CA ILE A 426 -1.74 -3.54 -1.74
C ILE A 426 -1.02 -2.33 -1.17
N GLY A 427 -1.22 -2.06 0.11
CA GLY A 427 -0.42 -1.07 0.82
C GLY A 427 -1.16 -0.35 1.94
N ASN A 428 -0.47 0.65 2.49
CA ASN A 428 -1.01 1.59 3.47
C ASN A 428 -0.76 3.03 2.96
N PRO A 429 -1.68 3.59 2.15
CA PRO A 429 -1.53 4.94 1.61
C PRO A 429 -1.41 6.01 2.72
N PRO A 430 -0.75 7.15 2.45
CA PRO A 430 -0.49 8.19 3.45
C PRO A 430 -1.76 8.92 3.93
N TYR A 431 -1.87 9.13 5.25
CA TYR A 431 -2.97 9.85 5.89
C TYR A 431 -2.61 11.32 6.12
N ALA A 432 -2.69 12.14 5.07
CA ALA A 432 -2.33 13.55 5.08
C ALA A 432 -3.28 14.39 4.22
N ASN A 433 -3.22 15.72 4.35
CA ASN A 433 -3.96 16.61 3.46
C ASN A 433 -3.36 16.59 2.05
N ILE A 434 -4.17 16.91 1.04
CA ILE A 434 -3.70 17.13 -0.33
C ILE A 434 -2.77 18.36 -0.36
N PRO A 435 -1.51 18.23 -0.82
CA PRO A 435 -0.59 19.36 -0.93
C PRO A 435 -1.08 20.45 -1.89
N LEU A 436 -0.80 21.71 -1.56
CA LEU A 436 -1.23 22.86 -2.38
C LEU A 436 -0.58 22.84 -3.76
N GLU A 437 0.65 22.32 -3.85
CA GLU A 437 1.47 22.24 -5.06
C GLU A 437 0.79 21.38 -6.14
N ILE A 438 0.02 20.37 -5.75
CA ILE A 438 -0.67 19.46 -6.68
C ILE A 438 -2.17 19.73 -6.78
N SER A 439 -2.72 20.64 -5.97
CA SER A 439 -4.17 20.92 -5.89
C SER A 439 -4.82 21.15 -7.26
N ARG A 440 -4.22 22.02 -8.09
CA ARG A 440 -4.71 22.33 -9.43
C ARG A 440 -4.70 21.11 -10.37
N PHE A 441 -3.71 20.23 -10.25
CA PHE A 441 -3.66 18.98 -11.00
C PHE A 441 -4.75 18.02 -10.51
N VAL A 442 -4.92 17.91 -9.20
CA VAL A 442 -5.91 17.03 -8.57
C VAL A 442 -7.33 17.43 -8.96
N GLU A 443 -7.68 18.71 -8.87
CA GLU A 443 -8.98 19.25 -9.28
C GLU A 443 -9.36 18.94 -10.73
N GLN A 444 -8.38 18.85 -11.63
CA GLN A 444 -8.60 18.58 -13.05
C GLN A 444 -8.68 17.09 -13.39
N ASN A 445 -8.05 16.22 -12.60
CA ASN A 445 -7.80 14.83 -12.98
C ASN A 445 -8.45 13.79 -12.05
N TYR A 446 -8.96 14.19 -10.90
CA TYR A 446 -9.54 13.29 -9.90
C TYR A 446 -10.99 13.66 -9.60
N ALA A 447 -11.88 12.67 -9.63
CA ALA A 447 -13.26 12.85 -9.17
C ALA A 447 -13.33 13.06 -7.65
N THR A 448 -12.31 12.60 -6.92
CA THR A 448 -12.23 12.63 -5.46
C THR A 448 -11.53 13.86 -4.87
N TYR A 449 -11.22 14.88 -5.70
CA TYR A 449 -10.45 16.07 -5.33
C TYR A 449 -10.97 16.83 -4.08
N ASN A 450 -12.28 16.80 -3.86
CA ASN A 450 -12.96 17.55 -2.80
C ASN A 450 -12.96 16.83 -1.43
N SER A 451 -12.37 15.64 -1.35
CA SER A 451 -12.37 14.84 -0.12
C SER A 451 -11.42 15.38 0.96
N GLY A 452 -10.37 16.12 0.56
CA GLY A 452 -9.40 16.78 1.43
C GLY A 452 -8.23 15.92 1.89
N ASP A 453 -8.36 14.59 1.85
CA ASP A 453 -7.34 13.64 2.31
C ASP A 453 -6.62 12.95 1.13
N LEU A 454 -5.31 12.78 1.25
CA LEU A 454 -4.43 12.24 0.21
C LEU A 454 -4.71 10.77 -0.13
N TYR A 455 -5.06 9.95 0.88
CA TYR A 455 -5.35 8.52 0.68
C TYR A 455 -6.51 8.27 -0.29
N THR A 456 -7.41 9.23 -0.48
CA THR A 456 -8.56 9.08 -1.38
C THR A 456 -8.14 9.09 -2.85
N LEU A 457 -7.10 9.86 -3.18
CA LEU A 457 -6.49 9.89 -4.50
C LEU A 457 -5.82 8.56 -4.81
N PHE A 458 -5.27 7.88 -3.80
CA PHE A 458 -4.75 6.52 -3.93
C PHE A 458 -5.84 5.48 -4.17
N ILE A 459 -7.06 5.68 -3.66
CA ILE A 459 -8.21 4.82 -3.99
C ILE A 459 -8.59 5.00 -5.47
N GLU A 460 -8.62 6.23 -5.96
CA GLU A 460 -8.87 6.49 -7.39
C GLU A 460 -7.73 5.96 -8.27
N LYS A 461 -6.48 5.98 -7.79
CA LYS A 461 -5.36 5.31 -8.47
C LYS A 461 -5.49 3.80 -8.46
N LEU A 462 -5.94 3.19 -7.36
CA LEU A 462 -6.23 1.75 -7.33
C LEU A 462 -7.25 1.39 -8.41
N ILE A 463 -8.28 2.20 -8.60
CA ILE A 463 -9.29 2.02 -9.64
C ILE A 463 -8.66 2.04 -11.05
N PHE A 464 -7.75 2.98 -11.29
CA PHE A 464 -7.06 3.11 -12.57
C PHE A 464 -6.03 2.01 -12.83
N LEU A 465 -5.29 1.58 -11.80
CA LEU A 465 -4.13 0.71 -11.94
C LEU A 465 -4.48 -0.78 -11.82
N ASN A 466 -5.57 -1.15 -11.16
CA ASN A 466 -5.89 -2.56 -10.91
C ASN A 466 -6.69 -3.17 -12.06
N LYS A 467 -6.33 -4.41 -12.48
CA LYS A 467 -7.13 -5.17 -13.44
C LYS A 467 -8.54 -5.38 -12.90
N GLN A 468 -9.51 -5.50 -13.81
CA GLN A 468 -10.88 -5.88 -13.45
C GLN A 468 -10.93 -7.23 -12.70
N SER A 469 -10.11 -8.20 -13.14
CA SER A 469 -9.90 -9.52 -12.51
C SER A 469 -8.80 -9.53 -11.42
N GLY A 470 -8.28 -8.37 -11.05
CA GLY A 470 -7.25 -8.23 -10.03
C GLY A 470 -7.79 -8.24 -8.59
N TYR A 471 -6.89 -8.41 -7.64
CA TYR A 471 -7.19 -8.31 -6.21
C TYR A 471 -6.66 -6.99 -5.67
N SER A 472 -7.17 -6.52 -4.53
CA SER A 472 -6.59 -5.36 -3.85
C SER A 472 -6.79 -5.39 -2.34
N GLY A 473 -5.91 -4.71 -1.61
CA GLY A 473 -5.95 -4.63 -0.15
C GLY A 473 -5.28 -3.37 0.40
N PHE A 474 -6.08 -2.43 0.92
CA PHE A 474 -5.57 -1.21 1.56
C PHE A 474 -5.96 -1.09 3.02
N VAL A 475 -5.04 -0.55 3.82
CA VAL A 475 -5.32 -0.07 5.18
C VAL A 475 -5.61 1.43 5.10
N LEU A 476 -6.80 1.85 5.54
CA LEU A 476 -7.34 3.19 5.31
C LEU A 476 -7.95 3.78 6.58
N PRO A 477 -8.13 5.11 6.68
CA PRO A 477 -8.88 5.70 7.78
C PRO A 477 -10.36 5.33 7.74
N LEU A 478 -10.98 5.18 8.93
CA LEU A 478 -12.40 4.82 9.06
C LEU A 478 -13.35 5.87 8.42
N SER A 479 -12.90 7.12 8.28
CA SER A 479 -13.68 8.23 7.69
C SER A 479 -14.24 7.88 6.31
N LEU A 480 -13.55 7.06 5.51
CA LEU A 480 -14.02 6.53 4.22
C LEU A 480 -15.45 5.99 4.32
N THR A 481 -15.74 5.28 5.41
CA THR A 481 -16.99 4.52 5.58
C THR A 481 -18.20 5.39 5.98
N PHE A 482 -18.03 6.65 6.40
CA PHE A 482 -19.16 7.44 6.91
C PHE A 482 -19.11 8.94 6.65
N SER A 483 -17.94 9.51 6.39
CA SER A 483 -17.81 10.96 6.20
C SER A 483 -18.54 11.41 4.93
N GLU A 484 -19.18 12.58 4.99
CA GLU A 484 -19.81 13.23 3.84
C GLU A 484 -18.78 13.62 2.79
N SER A 485 -17.60 14.11 3.20
CA SER A 485 -16.48 14.42 2.29
C SER A 485 -15.98 13.22 1.49
N MET A 486 -16.30 12.00 1.93
CA MET A 486 -15.87 10.75 1.30
C MET A 486 -16.95 10.15 0.37
N GLN A 487 -18.05 10.87 0.13
CA GLN A 487 -19.15 10.37 -0.70
C GLN A 487 -18.73 10.10 -2.16
N SER A 488 -17.98 11.03 -2.77
CA SER A 488 -17.45 10.87 -4.14
C SER A 488 -16.55 9.63 -4.22
N VAL A 489 -15.66 9.46 -3.25
CA VAL A 489 -14.75 8.31 -3.14
C VAL A 489 -15.51 6.97 -3.10
N ARG A 490 -16.54 6.87 -2.25
CA ARG A 490 -17.38 5.66 -2.16
C ARG A 490 -18.12 5.39 -3.47
N GLN A 491 -18.58 6.44 -4.16
CA GLN A 491 -19.29 6.31 -5.44
C GLN A 491 -18.35 5.82 -6.54
N GLU A 492 -17.17 6.42 -6.68
CA GLU A 492 -16.16 6.00 -7.68
C GLU A 492 -15.79 4.53 -7.50
N LEU A 493 -15.49 4.11 -6.26
CA LEU A 493 -15.10 2.73 -5.95
C LEU A 493 -16.15 1.70 -6.37
N ILE A 494 -17.43 2.00 -6.13
CA ILE A 494 -18.55 1.09 -6.40
C ILE A 494 -19.04 1.19 -7.86
N THR A 495 -18.66 2.23 -8.61
CA THR A 495 -19.18 2.41 -9.98
C THR A 495 -18.21 1.91 -11.04
N VAL A 496 -16.91 2.14 -10.86
CA VAL A 496 -15.93 1.94 -11.92
C VAL A 496 -15.45 0.50 -12.01
N LEU A 497 -15.11 -0.13 -10.88
CA LEU A 497 -14.63 -1.50 -10.83
C LEU A 497 -15.74 -2.45 -10.37
N ASN A 498 -16.08 -3.44 -11.20
CA ASN A 498 -16.98 -4.54 -10.83
C ASN A 498 -16.30 -5.62 -9.96
N LYS A 499 -16.25 -5.41 -8.66
CA LYS A 499 -15.64 -6.28 -7.65
C LYS A 499 -16.56 -6.54 -6.46
N ASP A 500 -16.22 -7.58 -5.70
CA ASP A 500 -16.71 -7.75 -4.35
C ASP A 500 -15.81 -6.95 -3.40
N TRP A 501 -16.35 -5.85 -2.88
CA TRP A 501 -15.68 -4.98 -1.93
C TRP A 501 -15.99 -5.44 -0.52
N LYS A 502 -14.96 -5.76 0.27
CA LYS A 502 -15.07 -6.16 1.68
C LYS A 502 -14.40 -5.10 2.55
N VAL A 503 -15.11 -4.58 3.56
CA VAL A 503 -14.60 -3.50 4.44
C VAL A 503 -14.67 -3.94 5.90
N ALA A 504 -13.52 -4.22 6.50
CA ALA A 504 -13.41 -4.45 7.94
C ALA A 504 -13.18 -3.13 8.67
N SER A 505 -13.86 -2.89 9.79
CA SER A 505 -13.79 -1.63 10.54
C SER A 505 -13.29 -1.84 11.96
N PHE A 506 -12.31 -1.04 12.39
CA PHE A 506 -11.62 -1.20 13.67
C PHE A 506 -11.68 0.09 14.49
N ASP A 507 -12.09 -0.02 15.76
CA ASP A 507 -12.05 1.10 16.71
C ASP A 507 -10.61 1.32 17.22
N ARG A 508 -10.43 2.39 18.01
CA ARG A 508 -9.16 2.74 18.68
C ARG A 508 -9.21 2.52 20.20
N ILE A 509 -10.32 1.95 20.66
CA ILE A 509 -10.66 1.71 22.06
C ILE A 509 -11.38 0.36 22.13
N PRO A 510 -10.97 -0.58 23.01
CA PRO A 510 -9.90 -0.47 24.01
C PRO A 510 -8.48 -0.32 23.46
N ASP A 511 -8.15 -1.02 22.36
CA ASP A 511 -6.86 -0.92 21.67
C ASP A 511 -7.03 -0.45 20.22
N ALA A 512 -5.93 -0.07 19.55
CA ALA A 512 -5.93 0.42 18.18
C ALA A 512 -5.15 -0.50 17.23
N LEU A 513 -5.50 -0.49 15.95
CA LEU A 513 -4.90 -1.38 14.95
C LEU A 513 -3.38 -1.20 14.84
N PHE A 514 -2.89 0.04 14.96
CA PHE A 514 -1.46 0.42 14.95
C PHE A 514 -0.87 0.61 16.36
N GLY A 515 -1.55 0.11 17.39
CA GLY A 515 -1.12 0.19 18.79
C GLY A 515 -1.30 1.57 19.43
N GLY A 516 -0.76 1.71 20.66
CA GLY A 516 -1.06 2.85 21.53
C GLY A 516 -0.57 4.23 21.05
N ASN A 517 0.47 4.26 20.21
CA ASN A 517 1.07 5.51 19.71
C ASN A 517 0.28 6.12 18.54
N VAL A 518 -0.43 5.29 17.78
CA VAL A 518 -1.22 5.71 16.60
C VAL A 518 -2.67 5.32 16.83
N ARG A 519 -3.44 6.25 17.41
CA ARG A 519 -4.84 6.03 17.80
C ARG A 519 -5.85 6.45 16.73
N THR A 520 -5.53 6.24 15.47
CA THR A 520 -6.48 6.46 14.35
C THR A 520 -7.42 5.26 14.27
N ARG A 521 -8.69 5.52 13.97
CA ARG A 521 -9.66 4.45 13.65
C ARG A 521 -9.48 4.09 12.19
N ASN A 522 -9.37 2.80 11.90
CA ASN A 522 -8.98 2.34 10.57
C ASN A 522 -10.00 1.35 10.03
N SER A 523 -9.92 1.16 8.72
CA SER A 523 -10.60 0.14 7.97
C SER A 523 -9.61 -0.60 7.09
N ILE A 524 -9.88 -1.87 6.84
CA ILE A 524 -9.19 -2.65 5.81
C ILE A 524 -10.17 -2.83 4.65
N LEU A 525 -9.81 -2.30 3.49
CA LEU A 525 -10.57 -2.38 2.25
C LEU A 525 -9.96 -3.46 1.36
N ILE A 526 -10.71 -4.51 1.06
CA ILE A 526 -10.30 -5.59 0.16
C ILE A 526 -11.20 -5.59 -1.08
N GLY A 527 -10.60 -5.67 -2.25
CA GLY A 527 -11.29 -5.86 -3.52
C GLY A 527 -11.02 -7.23 -4.10
N VAL A 528 -12.07 -8.03 -4.32
CA VAL A 528 -11.99 -9.38 -4.91
C VAL A 528 -12.69 -9.39 -6.27
N PRO A 529 -12.16 -10.08 -7.29
CA PRO A 529 -12.82 -10.22 -8.59
C PRO A 529 -14.23 -10.80 -8.46
N ASN A 530 -15.17 -10.29 -9.26
CA ASN A 530 -16.54 -10.76 -9.26
C ASN A 530 -17.06 -10.97 -10.70
N ASN A 531 -17.51 -12.20 -10.96
CA ASN A 531 -18.01 -12.64 -12.28
C ASN A 531 -19.51 -12.37 -12.51
N SER A 532 -20.25 -11.86 -11.51
CA SER A 532 -21.70 -11.66 -11.55
C SER A 532 -22.16 -10.38 -12.26
N GLY A 533 -21.23 -9.51 -12.68
CA GLY A 533 -21.53 -8.24 -13.34
C GLY A 533 -22.16 -7.16 -12.44
N LYS A 534 -22.27 -7.40 -11.12
CA LYS A 534 -22.80 -6.44 -10.15
C LYS A 534 -21.83 -6.26 -8.98
N ASN A 535 -21.57 -5.02 -8.62
CA ASN A 535 -20.80 -4.70 -7.43
C ASN A 535 -21.52 -5.14 -6.15
N ASN A 536 -20.81 -5.93 -5.34
CA ASN A 536 -21.25 -6.27 -4.00
C ASN A 536 -20.37 -5.57 -2.97
N LEU A 537 -21.00 -5.07 -1.93
CA LEU A 537 -20.35 -4.48 -0.78
C LEU A 537 -20.67 -5.28 0.46
N PHE A 538 -19.62 -5.70 1.15
CA PHE A 538 -19.67 -6.40 2.41
C PHE A 538 -18.95 -5.59 3.49
N THR A 539 -19.52 -5.54 4.68
CA THR A 539 -18.93 -4.85 5.82
C THR A 539 -18.91 -5.74 7.06
N THR A 540 -18.18 -5.31 8.07
CA THR A 540 -18.13 -5.95 9.38
C THR A 540 -18.82 -5.08 10.44
N PRO A 541 -19.10 -5.60 11.64
CA PRO A 541 -19.31 -4.73 12.79
C PRO A 541 -18.02 -3.94 13.10
N MET A 542 -18.13 -2.93 13.95
CA MET A 542 -16.95 -2.24 14.48
C MET A 542 -16.22 -3.18 15.45
N TYR A 543 -15.03 -3.67 15.06
CA TYR A 543 -14.19 -4.49 15.92
C TYR A 543 -13.60 -3.66 17.06
N ARG A 544 -13.72 -4.21 18.28
CA ARG A 544 -13.16 -3.67 19.52
C ARG A 544 -12.56 -4.83 20.30
N TRP A 545 -11.33 -4.66 20.75
CA TRP A 545 -10.58 -5.72 21.42
C TRP A 545 -9.66 -5.12 22.47
N PHE A 546 -9.29 -5.93 23.47
CA PHE A 546 -8.17 -5.65 24.36
C PHE A 546 -6.87 -6.14 23.71
N ALA A 547 -5.73 -5.50 24.04
CA ALA A 547 -4.43 -5.84 23.44
C ALA A 547 -4.08 -7.35 23.50
N ARG A 548 -4.50 -8.05 24.57
CA ARG A 548 -4.31 -9.51 24.74
C ARG A 548 -5.11 -10.39 23.78
N GLU A 549 -6.11 -9.84 23.10
CA GLU A 549 -7.01 -10.55 22.17
C GLU A 549 -6.55 -10.39 20.71
N ARG A 550 -5.46 -9.65 20.46
CA ARG A 550 -4.98 -9.29 19.12
C ARG A 550 -4.74 -10.50 18.22
N GLU A 551 -4.20 -11.59 18.78
CA GLU A 551 -3.92 -12.83 18.03
C GLU A 551 -5.17 -13.44 17.37
N GLN A 552 -6.35 -13.23 17.95
CA GLN A 552 -7.62 -13.79 17.43
C GLN A 552 -8.41 -12.79 16.58
N LEU A 553 -7.96 -11.52 16.51
CA LEU A 553 -8.71 -10.43 15.91
C LEU A 553 -9.07 -10.72 14.46
N PHE A 554 -8.08 -11.04 13.62
CA PHE A 554 -8.28 -11.25 12.19
C PHE A 554 -9.06 -12.53 11.87
N SER A 555 -8.81 -13.61 12.62
CA SER A 555 -9.56 -14.87 12.49
C SER A 555 -11.05 -14.73 12.84
N SER A 556 -11.44 -13.69 13.57
CA SER A 556 -12.83 -13.42 13.93
C SER A 556 -13.59 -12.59 12.90
N ILE A 557 -12.93 -12.19 11.80
CA ILE A 557 -13.52 -11.30 10.80
C ILE A 557 -14.61 -12.03 10.02
N GLN A 558 -15.83 -11.48 10.09
CA GLN A 558 -16.99 -11.97 9.36
C GLN A 558 -17.66 -10.83 8.61
N TYR A 559 -17.85 -11.04 7.32
CA TYR A 559 -18.39 -10.05 6.39
C TYR A 559 -19.87 -10.29 6.13
N ILE A 560 -20.65 -9.21 6.13
CA ILE A 560 -22.10 -9.21 5.86
C ILE A 560 -22.36 -8.35 4.63
N ASN A 561 -23.13 -8.87 3.67
CA ASN A 561 -23.51 -8.11 2.48
C ASN A 561 -24.50 -6.99 2.85
N ILE A 562 -24.22 -5.76 2.42
CA ILE A 562 -25.04 -4.58 2.73
C ILE A 562 -25.62 -3.88 1.49
N ASN A 563 -25.62 -4.55 0.33
CA ASN A 563 -26.10 -3.98 -0.93
C ASN A 563 -27.51 -3.38 -0.84
N GLU A 564 -28.42 -4.06 -0.14
CA GLU A 564 -29.80 -3.63 0.02
C GLU A 564 -29.95 -2.32 0.80
N ILE A 565 -28.95 -1.97 1.60
CA ILE A 565 -28.92 -0.78 2.43
C ILE A 565 -28.24 0.38 1.70
N CYS A 566 -27.14 0.10 0.99
CA CYS A 566 -26.38 1.13 0.27
C CYS A 566 -27.17 1.78 -0.88
N LYS A 567 -28.19 1.10 -1.40
CA LYS A 567 -29.14 1.66 -2.39
C LYS A 567 -29.89 2.88 -1.88
N SER A 568 -30.00 3.06 -0.57
CA SER A 568 -30.76 4.15 0.06
C SER A 568 -29.95 5.44 0.26
N GLY A 569 -28.68 5.46 -0.16
CA GLY A 569 -27.75 6.58 -0.02
C GLY A 569 -27.08 6.65 1.37
N GLY A 570 -25.83 7.11 1.42
CA GLY A 570 -25.10 7.37 2.68
C GLY A 570 -23.75 6.67 2.82
N GLY A 571 -23.30 6.49 4.07
CA GLY A 571 -22.10 5.76 4.42
C GLY A 571 -22.27 4.23 4.36
N TRP A 572 -21.18 3.50 4.54
CA TRP A 572 -21.17 2.06 4.70
C TRP A 572 -21.43 1.70 6.18
N ALA A 573 -22.59 1.10 6.42
CA ALA A 573 -23.02 0.69 7.75
C ALA A 573 -22.14 -0.46 8.28
N LYS A 574 -21.76 -0.41 9.56
CA LYS A 574 -20.91 -1.42 10.22
C LYS A 574 -21.79 -2.48 10.86
N ILE A 575 -22.21 -3.45 10.05
CA ILE A 575 -23.26 -4.40 10.43
C ILE A 575 -22.64 -5.78 10.66
N GLY A 576 -23.11 -6.49 11.69
CA GLY A 576 -22.62 -7.83 12.05
C GLY A 576 -23.62 -8.96 11.85
N SER A 577 -24.80 -8.70 11.29
CA SER A 577 -25.77 -9.76 11.00
C SER A 577 -26.73 -9.44 9.87
N GLU A 578 -27.20 -10.46 9.15
CA GLU A 578 -28.24 -10.32 8.12
C GLU A 578 -29.57 -9.79 8.67
N LYS A 579 -29.88 -10.10 9.95
CA LYS A 579 -31.07 -9.57 10.62
C LYS A 579 -31.06 -8.05 10.66
N GLN A 580 -29.92 -7.44 10.99
CA GLN A 580 -29.74 -5.99 10.98
C GLN A 580 -29.90 -5.41 9.56
N VAL A 581 -29.39 -6.10 8.54
CA VAL A 581 -29.55 -5.69 7.13
C VAL A 581 -31.02 -5.64 6.72
N ASN A 582 -31.79 -6.68 7.04
CA ASN A 582 -33.21 -6.75 6.73
C ASN A 582 -34.02 -5.65 7.44
N VAL A 583 -33.68 -5.37 8.69
CA VAL A 583 -34.34 -4.32 9.48
C VAL A 583 -34.02 -2.92 8.94
N LEU A 584 -32.74 -2.62 8.69
CA LEU A 584 -32.32 -1.30 8.19
C LEU A 584 -32.80 -1.04 6.76
N SER A 585 -32.76 -2.04 5.88
CA SER A 585 -33.31 -1.90 4.51
C SER A 585 -34.83 -1.64 4.54
N THR A 586 -35.56 -2.25 5.47
CA THR A 586 -36.99 -1.95 5.68
C THR A 586 -37.20 -0.51 6.16
N LEU A 587 -36.36 -0.02 7.08
CA LEU A 587 -36.40 1.37 7.55
C LEU A 587 -36.14 2.34 6.41
N PHE A 588 -35.06 2.18 5.66
CA PHE A 588 -34.74 3.12 4.59
C PHE A 588 -35.76 3.15 3.46
N ARG A 589 -36.55 2.07 3.29
CA ARG A 589 -37.72 2.04 2.41
C ARG A 589 -38.95 2.74 3.01
N LYS A 590 -39.14 2.68 4.33
CA LYS A 590 -40.19 3.42 5.05
C LYS A 590 -39.83 4.91 5.07
N LYS A 591 -40.39 5.68 4.15
CA LYS A 591 -40.29 7.16 4.13
C LYS A 591 -41.10 7.83 5.26
N ALA A 592 -41.03 7.30 6.48
CA ALA A 592 -41.69 7.80 7.68
C ALA A 592 -40.64 8.13 8.75
N PRO A 593 -40.87 9.14 9.61
CA PRO A 593 -39.96 9.47 10.68
C PRO A 593 -39.82 8.29 11.65
N LEU A 594 -38.62 8.11 12.23
CA LEU A 594 -38.32 7.03 13.18
C LEU A 594 -39.35 6.94 14.32
N SER A 595 -39.91 8.09 14.71
CA SER A 595 -40.93 8.18 15.75
C SER A 595 -42.20 7.38 15.48
N SER A 596 -42.49 7.04 14.21
CA SER A 596 -43.65 6.20 13.86
C SER A 596 -43.47 4.73 14.26
N ALA A 597 -42.27 4.29 14.61
CA ALA A 597 -41.99 2.92 15.07
C ALA A 597 -42.12 2.77 16.60
N PHE A 598 -42.26 3.87 17.35
CA PHE A 598 -42.38 3.84 18.80
C PHE A 598 -43.84 3.65 19.23
N SER A 599 -44.07 2.71 20.15
CA SER A 599 -45.36 2.54 20.81
C SER A 599 -45.47 3.47 22.03
N LYS A 600 -46.64 4.09 22.22
CA LYS A 600 -46.92 4.90 23.42
C LYS A 600 -47.53 4.09 24.58
N THR A 601 -47.92 2.83 24.34
CA THR A 601 -48.80 2.08 25.26
C THR A 601 -48.35 0.64 25.54
N ASN A 602 -47.45 0.05 24.75
CA ASN A 602 -47.09 -1.36 24.87
C ASN A 602 -45.74 -1.57 25.62
N LYS A 603 -45.80 -2.02 26.87
CA LYS A 603 -44.61 -2.27 27.72
C LYS A 603 -43.85 -3.57 27.41
N VAL A 604 -44.41 -4.46 26.60
CA VAL A 604 -43.85 -5.80 26.38
C VAL A 604 -42.52 -5.75 25.61
N ASN A 605 -42.36 -4.75 24.74
CA ASN A 605 -41.25 -4.61 23.81
C ASN A 605 -40.44 -3.36 24.16
N THR A 606 -39.75 -3.39 25.30
CA THR A 606 -39.01 -2.24 25.85
C THR A 606 -37.51 -2.41 25.68
N LEU A 607 -36.83 -1.37 25.19
CA LEU A 607 -35.38 -1.21 25.27
C LEU A 607 -35.02 -0.17 26.31
N TYR A 608 -33.96 -0.41 27.05
CA TYR A 608 -33.38 0.54 27.99
C TYR A 608 -32.08 1.08 27.41
N PHE A 609 -31.88 2.39 27.47
CA PHE A 609 -30.69 3.04 26.96
C PHE A 609 -30.04 3.94 28.00
N SER A 610 -28.72 4.01 28.03
CA SER A 610 -27.99 4.88 28.96
C SER A 610 -28.35 6.35 28.71
N SER A 611 -28.73 7.10 29.74
CA SER A 611 -29.12 8.51 29.62
C SER A 611 -27.96 9.45 29.25
N THR A 612 -26.73 8.97 29.40
CA THR A 612 -25.51 9.70 29.00
C THR A 612 -24.85 8.96 27.84
N ALA A 613 -24.79 9.61 26.68
CA ALA A 613 -23.98 9.16 25.56
C ALA A 613 -22.63 9.89 25.62
N TYR A 614 -21.53 9.13 25.65
CA TYR A 614 -20.20 9.70 25.41
C TYR A 614 -19.80 9.38 23.96
N ASN A 615 -19.01 8.33 23.75
CA ASN A 615 -18.69 7.85 22.40
C ASN A 615 -19.71 6.83 21.85
N TRP A 616 -20.61 6.32 22.69
CA TRP A 616 -21.67 5.37 22.33
C TRP A 616 -22.87 5.51 23.26
N LEU A 617 -24.01 5.01 22.80
CA LEU A 617 -25.22 4.79 23.59
C LEU A 617 -25.30 3.31 23.95
N THR A 618 -25.40 2.97 25.23
CA THR A 618 -25.56 1.57 25.64
C THR A 618 -27.04 1.23 25.62
N VAL A 619 -27.44 0.21 24.85
CA VAL A 619 -28.84 -0.21 24.71
C VAL A 619 -29.00 -1.67 25.14
N THR A 620 -30.04 -1.98 25.92
CA THR A 620 -30.25 -3.29 26.54
C THR A 620 -31.72 -3.68 26.51
N LYS A 621 -32.02 -4.98 26.35
CA LYS A 621 -33.41 -5.51 26.42
C LYS A 621 -33.91 -5.64 27.86
N LYS A 622 -33.01 -5.68 28.83
CA LYS A 622 -33.30 -5.77 30.27
C LYS A 622 -32.56 -4.65 30.99
N MET A 623 -33.20 -4.01 31.96
CA MET A 623 -32.57 -2.98 32.76
C MET A 623 -31.32 -3.55 33.45
N PRO A 624 -30.13 -2.97 33.24
CA PRO A 624 -28.91 -3.47 33.87
C PRO A 624 -28.95 -3.23 35.38
N PRO A 625 -28.64 -4.24 36.20
CA PRO A 625 -28.66 -4.10 37.65
C PRO A 625 -27.53 -3.17 38.13
N VAL A 626 -27.77 -2.46 39.24
CA VAL A 626 -26.76 -1.67 39.96
C VAL A 626 -26.68 -2.23 41.35
N TYR A 627 -25.47 -2.44 41.86
CA TYR A 627 -25.25 -2.89 43.23
C TYR A 627 -24.44 -1.84 43.99
N ASP A 628 -24.71 -1.70 45.29
CA ASP A 628 -23.81 -0.98 46.19
C ASP A 628 -22.54 -1.81 46.49
N LEU A 629 -21.61 -1.25 47.28
CA LEU A 629 -20.37 -1.93 47.65
C LEU A 629 -20.60 -3.19 48.50
N ASP A 630 -21.77 -3.31 49.11
CA ASP A 630 -22.19 -4.45 49.95
C ASP A 630 -22.98 -5.50 49.13
N GLY A 631 -23.18 -5.27 47.83
CA GLY A 631 -23.87 -6.19 46.92
C GLY A 631 -25.40 -6.08 46.94
N ASN A 632 -25.98 -5.05 47.59
CA ASN A 632 -27.43 -4.81 47.56
C ASN A 632 -27.84 -4.14 46.25
N LEU A 633 -28.97 -4.56 45.69
CA LEU A 633 -29.50 -3.98 44.45
C LEU A 633 -30.02 -2.55 44.69
N LEU A 634 -29.52 -1.60 43.90
CA LEU A 634 -29.94 -0.19 43.89
C LEU A 634 -30.87 0.10 42.71
N GLU A 635 -31.65 1.17 42.83
CA GLU A 635 -32.49 1.68 41.74
C GLU A 635 -31.63 2.30 40.63
N GLN A 636 -31.89 1.89 39.38
CA GLN A 636 -31.15 2.34 38.20
C GLN A 636 -31.70 3.68 37.69
N THR A 637 -31.02 4.79 37.98
CA THR A 637 -31.46 6.15 37.58
C THR A 637 -30.80 6.68 36.30
N LYS A 638 -29.83 5.94 35.74
CA LYS A 638 -29.02 6.39 34.58
C LYS A 638 -29.47 5.80 33.24
N TYR A 639 -30.68 5.25 33.17
CA TYR A 639 -31.22 4.63 31.96
C TYR A 639 -32.62 5.15 31.63
N GLY A 640 -32.83 5.54 30.37
CA GLY A 640 -34.15 5.78 29.78
C GLY A 640 -34.72 4.51 29.15
N SER A 641 -35.97 4.57 28.68
CA SER A 641 -36.63 3.44 27.99
C SER A 641 -37.38 3.86 26.73
N LEU A 642 -37.29 3.06 25.67
CA LEU A 642 -38.09 3.16 24.45
C LEU A 642 -38.99 1.93 24.33
N GLN A 643 -40.25 2.15 23.94
CA GLN A 643 -41.24 1.08 23.74
C GLN A 643 -41.56 0.94 22.27
N PHE A 644 -41.69 -0.30 21.82
CA PHE A 644 -41.95 -0.67 20.43
C PHE A 644 -43.24 -1.45 20.29
N GLU A 645 -43.86 -1.42 19.12
CA GLU A 645 -45.12 -2.16 18.90
C GLU A 645 -44.87 -3.66 18.80
N THR A 646 -43.83 -4.08 18.07
CA THR A 646 -43.47 -5.49 17.87
C THR A 646 -42.06 -5.83 18.37
N GLU A 647 -41.77 -7.13 18.54
CA GLU A 647 -40.41 -7.59 18.86
C GLU A 647 -39.42 -7.31 17.72
N ASN A 648 -39.88 -7.34 16.46
CA ASN A 648 -39.05 -6.94 15.32
C ASN A 648 -38.69 -5.45 15.37
N ASP A 649 -39.61 -4.60 15.85
CA ASP A 649 -39.34 -3.17 16.08
C ASP A 649 -38.39 -2.95 17.28
N THR A 650 -38.31 -3.91 18.21
CA THR A 650 -37.30 -3.90 19.28
C THR A 650 -35.90 -4.19 18.71
N TRP A 651 -35.77 -5.14 17.78
CA TRP A 651 -34.51 -5.37 17.07
C TRP A 651 -34.09 -4.17 16.22
N PHE A 652 -35.06 -3.42 15.72
CA PHE A 652 -34.86 -2.13 15.07
C PHE A 652 -34.27 -1.08 16.01
N GLY A 653 -34.78 -0.93 17.23
CA GLY A 653 -34.17 -0.03 18.22
C GLY A 653 -32.76 -0.43 18.66
N LEU A 654 -32.39 -1.71 18.54
CA LEU A 654 -31.03 -2.21 18.80
C LEU A 654 -30.07 -2.05 17.61
N SER A 655 -30.61 -1.87 16.40
CA SER A 655 -29.83 -1.78 15.17
C SER A 655 -29.43 -0.34 14.81
N ILE A 656 -30.09 0.64 15.45
CA ILE A 656 -29.80 2.08 15.40
C ILE A 656 -28.85 2.39 16.55
#